data_AF-A0A961LWA7-F1
#
_entry.id   AF-A0A961LWA7-F1
#
_cell.length_a   1.000
_cell.length_b   1.000
_cell.length_c   1.000
_cell.angle_alpha   90.00
_cell.angle_beta   90.00
_cell.angle_gamma   90.00
#
_symmetry.space_group_name_H-M   'P 1'
#
loop_
_entity.id
_entity.type
_entity.pdbx_description
1 polymer ?
#
loop_
_entity_poly.entity_id
_entity_poly.type
_entity_poly.pdbx_seq_one_letter_code
_entity_poly.pdbx_strand_id
1 'polypeptide(L)'
;MELYFLALLVLMMMIGLGVGFPVAFALPGAALVTIALAAGSGWLFAGDSTAFFGSGSATEWMTAGVTNFRGVYWEANRDTLIAIPLFVFMGIMLQRSKIAEELLVTMAKLFGRLPGGLGISVVLVGALLAATTGIVGATVVAMGLISLPAMMRNNYSQPLATGVILASGTLGQIIPPSIVLIILADQLSSAVDTAGQLRLAEYQAATGEFAMPSELGVIPASAGDMFMGALIPGLILVGMYIVYILGYALIRPKSAPSVPIEGSMDRAFWAEVFWAIVPPLLLIVLVLGSILTGVATVTQAGAVGAAGAAVMAGYKLYDGRGRYVPAILGLLAVFAIGVLGKTYNLNVRQLDVSGDYAGVAMAAVAVAILALALIWSTWRTWVFERTLYEVMVETAKTSSMVFIILLGAAMLIAAFRAFGGDHLVTEYLTGLPGGFWAQFAIVMAVIFVLGFFIDFIEISIIVVPITAPILLMNPEANVTAIWLGVMIGMNIQTSFLTPPFGFALFYLRGVADATVRTFSMYRGVIPFITMQLLALAVVGYLPSLANYLPARIALLGETAPPPRNPRLQWCVEDILDETVPGQRARVEELIAQVRAADASPLPRARQRDLDRALDGYESSFDLLTAFEATQDAIDAATPGYQPLHRVVRQIRADRERLEESIAEHETRIERLRTEAEAAERAELQAEVDAMQAQIAALEAAVPAEYEEAHHAFRALTRSEADARRAFRQASEQSYAAIRDIAAEAAAADGFAALRPTVADIVARAGAVSDEAQGEALAEEVSAVEAQLNALAGSSDLRSELSGLRRFLSGRRADPARAAEAAPGVLTQLDADIAWRQAAVQSGLLTRLQTLELETRQTLGLREQERLPRPLALRVASCLAHHRDVSLSF
;
A
#
# COMPACT_ATOMS: atom_id res chain seq x y z
N MET A 1 15.89 -33.33 18.97
CA MET A 1 15.55 -34.16 17.78
C MET A 1 14.77 -33.38 16.74
N GLU A 2 13.99 -32.36 17.11
CA GLU A 2 13.31 -31.45 16.17
C GLU A 2 14.26 -30.78 15.18
N LEU A 3 15.40 -30.25 15.65
CA LEU A 3 16.45 -29.68 14.81
C LEU A 3 16.98 -30.66 13.74
N TYR A 4 16.97 -31.98 14.03
CA TYR A 4 17.35 -32.99 13.04
C TYR A 4 16.30 -33.09 11.92
N PHE A 5 15.01 -33.11 12.25
CA PHE A 5 13.94 -33.14 11.25
C PHE A 5 13.83 -31.82 10.49
N LEU A 6 14.11 -30.69 11.13
CA LEU A 6 14.26 -29.39 10.49
C LEU A 6 15.44 -29.39 9.50
N ALA A 7 16.60 -29.87 9.91
CA ALA A 7 17.76 -30.01 9.03
C ALA A 7 17.48 -30.99 7.87
N LEU A 8 16.78 -32.09 8.15
CA LEU A 8 16.36 -33.06 7.15
C LEU A 8 15.39 -32.44 6.14
N LEU A 9 14.46 -31.59 6.60
CA LEU A 9 13.52 -30.86 5.75
C LEU A 9 14.28 -29.95 4.77
N VAL A 10 15.19 -29.14 5.30
CA VAL A 10 16.02 -28.23 4.49
C VAL A 10 16.92 -29.02 3.54
N LEU A 11 17.54 -30.12 4.00
CA LEU A 11 18.38 -30.98 3.18
C LEU A 11 17.59 -31.65 2.05
N MET A 12 16.43 -32.20 2.34
CA MET A 12 15.54 -32.81 1.34
C MET A 12 15.09 -31.79 0.30
N MET A 13 14.76 -30.57 0.74
CA MET A 13 14.45 -29.47 -0.14
C MET A 13 15.65 -29.12 -1.03
N MET A 14 16.85 -28.92 -0.45
CA MET A 14 18.07 -28.60 -1.20
C MET A 14 18.44 -29.70 -2.20
N ILE A 15 18.31 -30.98 -1.83
CA ILE A 15 18.57 -32.11 -2.73
C ILE A 15 17.54 -32.13 -3.86
N GLY A 16 16.25 -31.98 -3.54
CA GLY A 16 15.19 -31.91 -4.54
C GLY A 16 15.44 -30.81 -5.57
N LEU A 17 15.76 -29.61 -5.09
CA LEU A 17 16.09 -28.46 -5.95
C LEU A 17 17.40 -28.67 -6.72
N GLY A 18 18.44 -29.20 -6.08
CA GLY A 18 19.77 -29.41 -6.67
C GLY A 18 19.81 -30.49 -7.75
N VAL A 19 18.92 -31.49 -7.68
CA VAL A 19 18.73 -32.50 -8.73
C VAL A 19 17.91 -31.95 -9.91
N GLY A 20 17.34 -30.74 -9.78
CA GLY A 20 16.48 -30.13 -10.78
C GLY A 20 15.05 -30.67 -10.74
N PHE A 21 14.62 -31.24 -9.61
CA PHE A 21 13.23 -31.64 -9.43
C PHE A 21 12.34 -30.39 -9.39
N PRO A 22 11.14 -30.40 -10.00
CA PRO A 22 10.32 -29.20 -10.05
C PRO A 22 9.95 -28.72 -8.64
N VAL A 23 10.19 -27.44 -8.38
CA VAL A 23 10.02 -26.79 -7.07
C VAL A 23 8.62 -27.03 -6.49
N ALA A 24 7.62 -26.89 -7.35
CA ALA A 24 6.21 -27.20 -7.12
C ALA A 24 5.96 -28.51 -6.34
N PHE A 25 6.80 -29.53 -6.54
CA PHE A 25 6.71 -30.81 -5.86
C PHE A 25 7.80 -31.00 -4.80
N ALA A 26 8.96 -30.37 -4.97
CA ALA A 26 10.06 -30.46 -4.02
C ALA A 26 9.68 -29.88 -2.64
N LEU A 27 9.05 -28.70 -2.61
CA LEU A 27 8.68 -28.02 -1.35
C LEU A 27 7.63 -28.81 -0.54
N PRO A 28 6.44 -29.13 -1.07
CA PRO A 28 5.44 -29.89 -0.31
C PRO A 28 5.88 -31.34 -0.10
N GLY A 29 6.62 -31.93 -1.04
CA GLY A 29 7.15 -33.28 -0.91
C GLY A 29 8.11 -33.41 0.26
N ALA A 30 9.09 -32.49 0.39
CA ALA A 30 10.00 -32.47 1.52
C ALA A 30 9.25 -32.28 2.86
N ALA A 31 8.27 -31.38 2.89
CA ALA A 31 7.43 -31.14 4.07
C ALA A 31 6.63 -32.38 4.49
N LEU A 32 5.92 -33.02 3.56
CA LEU A 32 5.10 -34.21 3.84
C LEU A 32 5.96 -35.40 4.26
N VAL A 33 7.08 -35.62 3.57
CA VAL A 33 8.00 -36.73 3.89
C VAL A 33 8.60 -36.54 5.28
N THR A 34 9.04 -35.34 5.63
CA THR A 34 9.65 -35.09 6.94
C THR A 34 8.64 -35.16 8.08
N ILE A 35 7.43 -34.61 7.92
CA ILE A 35 6.35 -34.77 8.92
C ILE A 35 6.02 -36.25 9.11
N ALA A 36 5.88 -37.03 8.01
CA ALA A 36 5.57 -38.45 8.10
C ALA A 36 6.70 -39.25 8.76
N LEU A 37 7.96 -38.94 8.44
CA LEU A 37 9.13 -39.57 9.06
C LEU A 37 9.24 -39.21 10.55
N ALA A 38 8.98 -37.96 10.93
CA ALA A 38 8.97 -37.53 12.33
C ALA A 38 7.89 -38.27 13.12
N ALA A 39 6.65 -38.34 12.59
CA ALA A 39 5.56 -39.05 13.23
C ALA A 39 5.83 -40.56 13.35
N GLY A 40 6.33 -41.18 12.27
CA GLY A 40 6.61 -42.62 12.24
C GLY A 40 7.77 -43.02 13.14
N SER A 41 8.84 -42.20 13.18
CA SER A 41 9.96 -42.42 14.08
C SER A 41 9.60 -42.12 15.54
N GLY A 42 8.76 -41.12 15.81
CA GLY A 42 8.24 -40.84 17.15
C GLY A 42 7.46 -42.03 17.70
N TRP A 43 6.55 -42.57 16.88
CA TRP A 43 5.81 -43.79 17.24
C TRP A 43 6.73 -45.01 17.47
N LEU A 44 7.75 -45.19 16.62
CA LEU A 44 8.63 -46.36 16.67
C LEU A 44 9.64 -46.32 17.84
N PHE A 45 10.23 -45.16 18.10
CA PHE A 45 11.34 -45.01 19.05
C PHE A 45 10.93 -44.40 20.40
N ALA A 46 9.90 -43.56 20.42
CA ALA A 46 9.44 -42.88 21.64
C ALA A 46 8.04 -43.34 22.09
N GLY A 47 7.36 -44.19 21.31
CA GLY A 47 6.01 -44.66 21.63
C GLY A 47 4.91 -43.61 21.46
N ASP A 48 5.26 -42.40 21.01
CA ASP A 48 4.36 -41.26 20.81
C ASP A 48 4.67 -40.57 19.48
N SER A 49 3.65 -40.42 18.63
CA SER A 49 3.79 -39.77 17.33
C SER A 49 4.01 -38.25 17.41
N THR A 50 3.87 -37.65 18.60
CA THR A 50 4.11 -36.22 18.83
C THR A 50 5.54 -35.91 19.29
N ALA A 51 6.32 -36.93 19.64
CA ALA A 51 7.60 -36.76 20.36
C ALA A 51 8.68 -35.93 19.65
N PHE A 52 8.59 -35.74 18.32
CA PHE A 52 9.58 -35.02 17.52
C PHE A 52 9.04 -33.74 16.85
N PHE A 53 7.90 -33.23 17.35
CA PHE A 53 7.32 -31.96 16.95
C PHE A 53 7.50 -30.94 18.07
N GLY A 54 7.88 -29.71 17.74
CA GLY A 54 8.09 -28.64 18.74
C GLY A 54 6.77 -28.20 19.38
N SER A 55 5.66 -28.30 18.65
CA SER A 55 4.31 -28.19 19.21
C SER A 55 3.34 -29.00 18.37
N GLY A 56 2.18 -29.36 18.93
CA GLY A 56 1.12 -30.07 18.21
C GLY A 56 1.50 -31.47 17.68
N SER A 57 0.65 -31.99 16.80
CA SER A 57 0.76 -33.33 16.20
C SER A 57 0.92 -33.28 14.68
N ALA A 58 1.41 -34.38 14.09
CA ALA A 58 1.51 -34.51 12.63
C ALA A 58 0.18 -34.21 11.92
N THR A 59 -0.94 -34.67 12.48
CA THR A 59 -2.28 -34.41 11.93
C THR A 59 -2.67 -32.94 12.00
N GLU A 60 -2.34 -32.23 13.09
CA GLU A 60 -2.62 -30.81 13.22
C GLU A 60 -1.79 -30.00 12.24
N TRP A 61 -0.50 -30.28 12.06
CA TRP A 61 0.34 -29.57 11.12
C TRP A 61 0.02 -29.86 9.66
N MET A 62 -0.34 -31.09 9.32
CA MET A 62 -0.88 -31.40 8.00
C MET A 62 -2.20 -30.66 7.76
N THR A 63 -3.08 -30.61 8.76
CA THR A 63 -4.36 -29.88 8.66
C THR A 63 -4.13 -28.38 8.58
N ALA A 64 -3.17 -27.82 9.32
CA ALA A 64 -2.78 -26.42 9.28
C ALA A 64 -2.19 -26.07 7.90
N GLY A 65 -1.31 -26.92 7.35
CA GLY A 65 -0.80 -26.78 5.99
C GLY A 65 -1.93 -26.79 4.94
N VAL A 66 -2.90 -27.71 5.08
CA VAL A 66 -4.10 -27.75 4.22
C VAL A 66 -5.02 -26.55 4.44
N THR A 67 -5.15 -26.04 5.65
CA THR A 67 -6.01 -24.89 5.98
C THR A 67 -5.40 -23.60 5.47
N ASN A 68 -4.09 -23.41 5.64
CA ASN A 68 -3.33 -22.32 5.04
C ASN A 68 -3.43 -22.38 3.51
N PHE A 69 -3.29 -23.58 2.93
CA PHE A 69 -3.53 -23.80 1.51
C PHE A 69 -4.95 -23.38 1.09
N ARG A 70 -5.98 -23.78 1.84
CA ARG A 70 -7.37 -23.36 1.57
C ARG A 70 -7.53 -21.85 1.71
N GLY A 71 -6.90 -21.22 2.70
CA GLY A 71 -6.93 -19.76 2.88
C GLY A 71 -6.41 -19.01 1.66
N VAL A 72 -5.35 -19.52 1.03
CA VAL A 72 -4.77 -18.91 -0.19
C VAL A 72 -5.75 -18.95 -1.38
N TYR A 73 -6.56 -20.00 -1.55
CA TYR A 73 -7.43 -20.17 -2.74
C TYR A 73 -8.92 -19.91 -2.52
N TRP A 74 -9.41 -20.08 -1.28
CA TRP A 74 -10.84 -19.95 -0.95
C TRP A 74 -11.27 -18.47 -0.89
N GLU A 75 -10.32 -17.56 -0.68
CA GLU A 75 -10.50 -16.14 -0.89
C GLU A 75 -10.51 -15.82 -2.38
N ALA A 76 -11.65 -16.05 -3.03
CA ALA A 76 -11.87 -15.74 -4.45
C ALA A 76 -11.61 -14.26 -4.82
N ASN A 77 -11.48 -13.38 -3.82
CA ASN A 77 -11.19 -11.96 -3.96
C ASN A 77 -9.71 -11.58 -3.75
N ARG A 78 -8.78 -12.54 -3.60
CA ARG A 78 -7.35 -12.19 -3.57
C ARG A 78 -6.93 -11.60 -4.91
N ASP A 79 -6.58 -10.31 -4.88
CA ASP A 79 -6.19 -9.55 -6.06
C ASP A 79 -5.00 -10.21 -6.80
N THR A 80 -4.10 -10.89 -6.09
CA THR A 80 -2.93 -11.56 -6.68
C THR A 80 -3.30 -12.71 -7.62
N LEU A 81 -4.33 -13.51 -7.28
CA LEU A 81 -4.76 -14.65 -8.09
C LEU A 81 -5.36 -14.25 -9.43
N ILE A 82 -5.89 -13.02 -9.52
CA ILE A 82 -6.47 -12.46 -10.75
C ILE A 82 -5.43 -11.60 -11.49
N ALA A 83 -4.65 -10.79 -10.77
CA ALA A 83 -3.69 -9.86 -11.37
C ALA A 83 -2.54 -10.57 -12.08
N ILE A 84 -1.93 -11.59 -11.46
CA ILE A 84 -0.75 -12.27 -12.03
C ILE A 84 -1.05 -12.84 -13.42
N PRO A 85 -2.12 -13.65 -13.63
CA PRO A 85 -2.43 -14.17 -14.96
C PRO A 85 -2.70 -13.08 -16.02
N LEU A 86 -3.35 -11.98 -15.64
CA LEU A 86 -3.67 -10.88 -16.56
C LEU A 86 -2.41 -10.13 -17.01
N PHE A 87 -1.48 -9.85 -16.09
CA PHE A 87 -0.20 -9.22 -16.43
C PHE A 87 0.71 -10.14 -17.22
N VAL A 88 0.77 -11.43 -16.85
CA VAL A 88 1.48 -12.46 -17.61
C VAL A 88 0.93 -12.54 -19.05
N PHE A 89 -0.39 -12.59 -19.21
CA PHE A 89 -1.04 -12.60 -20.52
C PHE A 89 -0.67 -11.37 -21.35
N MET A 90 -0.76 -10.18 -20.77
CA MET A 90 -0.40 -8.92 -21.41
C MET A 90 1.03 -8.96 -21.93
N GLY A 91 1.98 -9.35 -21.07
CA GLY A 91 3.40 -9.42 -21.43
C GLY A 91 3.71 -10.40 -22.55
N ILE A 92 3.22 -11.63 -22.43
CA ILE A 92 3.44 -12.67 -23.44
C ILE A 92 2.77 -12.27 -24.77
N MET A 93 1.59 -11.66 -24.73
CA MET A 93 0.92 -11.14 -25.93
C MET A 93 1.75 -10.07 -26.65
N LEU A 94 2.32 -9.12 -25.91
CA LEU A 94 3.19 -8.07 -26.49
C LEU A 94 4.51 -8.64 -27.05
N GLN A 95 5.07 -9.65 -26.39
CA GLN A 95 6.27 -10.34 -26.85
C GLN A 95 6.01 -11.13 -28.14
N ARG A 96 4.93 -11.93 -28.16
CA ARG A 96 4.58 -12.81 -29.29
C ARG A 96 4.06 -12.06 -30.52
N SER A 97 3.56 -10.84 -30.35
CA SER A 97 3.03 -10.01 -31.45
C SER A 97 4.09 -9.19 -32.22
N LYS A 98 5.39 -9.46 -32.03
CA LYS A 98 6.52 -8.77 -32.70
C LYS A 98 6.62 -7.26 -32.39
N ILE A 99 5.88 -6.77 -31.38
CA ILE A 99 5.95 -5.38 -30.92
C ILE A 99 7.32 -5.11 -30.28
N ALA A 100 7.82 -6.06 -29.47
CA ALA A 100 9.14 -5.99 -28.84
C ALA A 100 10.29 -5.83 -29.86
N GLU A 101 10.23 -6.59 -30.95
CA GLU A 101 11.24 -6.54 -32.03
C GLU A 101 11.22 -5.20 -32.75
N GLU A 102 10.03 -4.71 -33.13
CA GLU A 102 9.88 -3.40 -33.78
C GLU A 102 10.35 -2.25 -32.88
N LEU A 103 10.02 -2.27 -31.60
CA LEU A 103 10.50 -1.30 -30.61
C LEU A 103 12.02 -1.29 -30.56
N LEU A 104 12.65 -2.47 -30.51
CA LEU A 104 14.10 -2.59 -30.46
C LEU A 104 14.77 -2.05 -31.71
N VAL A 105 14.31 -2.46 -32.89
CA VAL A 105 14.86 -1.99 -34.17
C VAL A 105 14.69 -0.48 -34.30
N THR A 106 13.53 0.05 -33.94
CA THR A 106 13.24 1.49 -34.03
C THR A 106 14.08 2.30 -33.05
N MET A 107 14.25 1.83 -31.81
CA MET A 107 15.13 2.47 -30.83
C MET A 107 16.60 2.36 -31.22
N ALA A 108 17.03 1.27 -31.84
CA ALA A 108 18.37 1.13 -32.38
C ALA A 108 18.64 2.14 -33.50
N LYS A 109 17.66 2.40 -34.37
CA LYS A 109 17.75 3.48 -35.37
C LYS A 109 17.79 4.86 -34.72
N LEU A 110 16.97 5.10 -33.68
CA LEU A 110 16.89 6.40 -32.99
C LEU A 110 18.20 6.77 -32.30
N PHE A 111 18.79 5.85 -31.54
CA PHE A 111 20.02 6.09 -30.77
C PHE A 111 21.30 5.67 -31.50
N GLY A 112 21.21 5.06 -32.69
CA GLY A 112 22.37 4.46 -33.40
C GLY A 112 23.53 5.41 -33.67
N ARG A 113 23.26 6.71 -33.87
CA ARG A 113 24.29 7.74 -34.06
C ARG A 113 25.14 8.02 -32.82
N LEU A 114 24.62 7.72 -31.63
CA LEU A 114 25.33 7.95 -30.38
C LEU A 114 26.30 6.79 -30.09
N PRO A 115 27.51 7.07 -29.58
CA PRO A 115 28.40 6.02 -29.09
C PRO A 115 27.70 5.28 -27.94
N GLY A 116 27.64 3.95 -28.00
CA GLY A 116 26.86 3.15 -27.05
C GLY A 116 25.35 3.12 -27.32
N GLY A 117 24.87 3.76 -28.39
CA GLY A 117 23.45 3.92 -28.71
C GLY A 117 22.63 2.63 -28.70
N LEU A 118 23.12 1.56 -29.34
CA LEU A 118 22.43 0.27 -29.36
C LEU A 118 22.29 -0.34 -27.94
N GLY A 119 23.25 -0.10 -27.05
CA GLY A 119 23.18 -0.51 -25.65
C GLY A 119 22.11 0.26 -24.87
N ILE A 120 22.02 1.57 -25.09
CA ILE A 120 20.97 2.43 -24.52
C ILE A 120 19.60 1.96 -25.02
N SER A 121 19.46 1.65 -26.30
CA SER A 121 18.23 1.09 -26.88
C SER A 121 17.81 -0.21 -26.19
N VAL A 122 18.75 -1.11 -25.90
CA VAL A 122 18.46 -2.36 -25.18
C VAL A 122 18.04 -2.11 -23.74
N VAL A 123 18.64 -1.15 -23.03
CA VAL A 123 18.20 -0.79 -21.67
C VAL A 123 16.79 -0.20 -21.69
N LEU A 124 16.50 0.73 -22.59
CA LEU A 124 15.19 1.38 -22.67
C LEU A 124 14.07 0.43 -23.09
N VAL A 125 14.31 -0.37 -24.14
CA VAL A 125 13.34 -1.38 -24.60
C VAL A 125 13.24 -2.51 -23.58
N GLY A 126 14.36 -2.90 -22.98
CA GLY A 126 14.39 -3.84 -21.87
C GLY A 126 13.54 -3.37 -20.70
N ALA A 127 13.66 -2.11 -20.27
CA ALA A 127 12.83 -1.52 -19.21
C ALA A 127 11.34 -1.47 -19.58
N LEU A 128 11.01 -1.12 -20.83
CA LEU A 128 9.63 -1.06 -21.32
C LEU A 128 8.98 -2.46 -21.40
N LEU A 129 9.73 -3.46 -21.85
CA LEU A 129 9.27 -4.85 -21.94
C LEU A 129 9.26 -5.55 -20.58
N ALA A 130 10.23 -5.23 -19.73
CA ALA A 130 10.29 -5.63 -18.33
C ALA A 130 8.98 -5.27 -17.61
N ALA A 131 8.53 -4.02 -17.77
CA ALA A 131 7.28 -3.52 -17.21
C ALA A 131 6.05 -4.35 -17.64
N THR A 132 6.08 -4.99 -18.81
CA THR A 132 4.89 -5.69 -19.32
C THR A 132 4.92 -7.19 -19.07
N THR A 133 6.10 -7.79 -19.00
CA THR A 133 6.28 -9.25 -18.91
C THR A 133 6.47 -9.76 -17.49
N GLY A 134 7.19 -9.03 -16.63
CA GLY A 134 7.45 -9.44 -15.24
C GLY A 134 8.20 -10.78 -15.08
N ILE A 135 8.60 -11.44 -16.17
CA ILE A 135 9.23 -12.78 -16.20
C ILE A 135 10.64 -12.63 -16.76
N VAL A 136 11.62 -12.51 -15.86
CA VAL A 136 13.02 -12.24 -16.23
C VAL A 136 13.57 -13.22 -17.25
N GLY A 137 13.30 -14.53 -17.09
CA GLY A 137 13.83 -15.55 -17.99
C GLY A 137 13.36 -15.38 -19.43
N ALA A 138 12.06 -15.15 -19.63
CA ALA A 138 11.49 -14.93 -20.95
C ALA A 138 12.09 -13.66 -21.61
N THR A 139 12.24 -12.58 -20.84
CA THR A 139 12.80 -11.31 -21.34
C THR A 139 14.27 -11.44 -21.69
N VAL A 140 15.08 -12.11 -20.86
CA VAL A 140 16.52 -12.35 -21.14
C VAL A 140 16.70 -13.21 -22.38
N VAL A 141 15.91 -14.27 -22.53
CA VAL A 141 15.92 -15.16 -23.71
C VAL A 141 15.53 -14.37 -24.97
N ALA A 142 14.44 -13.61 -24.92
CA ALA A 142 13.97 -12.82 -26.06
C ALA A 142 14.97 -11.73 -26.46
N MET A 143 15.45 -10.95 -25.48
CA MET A 143 16.48 -9.93 -25.73
C MET A 143 17.80 -10.54 -26.17
N GLY A 144 18.16 -11.74 -25.70
CA GLY A 144 19.31 -12.50 -26.16
C GLY A 144 19.20 -12.89 -27.63
N LEU A 145 18.06 -13.44 -28.05
CA LEU A 145 17.83 -13.86 -29.44
C LEU A 145 17.79 -12.68 -30.42
N ILE A 146 17.26 -11.53 -29.99
CA ILE A 146 17.06 -10.36 -30.86
C ILE A 146 18.28 -9.42 -30.80
N SER A 147 18.71 -9.04 -29.60
CA SER A 147 19.68 -7.95 -29.39
C SER A 147 21.13 -8.40 -29.50
N LEU A 148 21.45 -9.61 -29.03
CA LEU A 148 22.84 -10.09 -29.03
C LEU A 148 23.39 -10.18 -30.46
N PRO A 149 22.70 -10.79 -31.45
CA PRO A 149 23.19 -10.82 -32.82
C PRO A 149 23.32 -9.41 -33.43
N ALA A 150 22.39 -8.51 -33.12
CA ALA A 150 22.45 -7.12 -33.59
C ALA A 150 23.68 -6.37 -33.03
N MET A 151 24.00 -6.56 -31.75
CA MET A 151 25.19 -5.99 -31.11
C MET A 151 26.49 -6.58 -31.67
N MET A 152 26.54 -7.89 -31.85
CA MET A 152 27.72 -8.57 -32.41
C MET A 152 27.99 -8.15 -33.86
N ARG A 153 26.96 -7.99 -34.70
CA ARG A 153 27.09 -7.47 -36.07
C ARG A 153 27.65 -6.04 -36.12
N ASN A 154 27.40 -5.25 -35.09
CA ASN A 154 27.91 -3.88 -34.95
C ASN A 154 29.20 -3.80 -34.13
N ASN A 155 29.95 -4.90 -33.98
CA ASN A 155 31.25 -4.93 -33.31
C ASN A 155 31.23 -4.46 -31.84
N TYR A 156 30.13 -4.65 -31.12
CA TYR A 156 30.12 -4.43 -29.68
C TYR A 156 31.01 -5.46 -28.97
N SER A 157 31.68 -5.03 -27.90
CA SER A 157 32.46 -5.96 -27.08
C SER A 157 31.54 -6.99 -26.40
N GLN A 158 31.92 -8.28 -26.46
CA GLN A 158 31.11 -9.36 -25.89
C GLN A 158 30.70 -9.10 -24.43
N PRO A 159 31.60 -8.69 -23.51
CA PRO A 159 31.22 -8.48 -22.11
C PRO A 159 30.18 -7.37 -21.95
N LEU A 160 30.32 -6.26 -22.68
CA LEU A 160 29.35 -5.17 -22.60
C LEU A 160 28.00 -5.60 -23.16
N ALA A 161 27.97 -6.24 -24.34
CA ALA A 161 26.73 -6.69 -24.97
C ALA A 161 25.96 -7.65 -24.07
N THR A 162 26.64 -8.68 -23.54
CA THR A 162 26.00 -9.64 -22.64
C THR A 162 25.59 -9.01 -21.32
N GLY A 163 26.43 -8.15 -20.74
CA GLY A 163 26.13 -7.47 -19.47
C GLY A 163 24.89 -6.57 -19.58
N VAL A 164 24.79 -5.78 -20.66
CA VAL A 164 23.62 -4.92 -20.92
C VAL A 164 22.35 -5.74 -21.08
N ILE A 165 22.38 -6.84 -21.84
CA ILE A 165 21.21 -7.70 -22.05
C ILE A 165 20.76 -8.34 -20.74
N LEU A 166 21.70 -8.87 -19.96
CA LEU A 166 21.43 -9.50 -18.67
C LEU A 166 20.81 -8.51 -17.68
N ALA A 167 21.46 -7.35 -17.51
CA ALA A 167 20.98 -6.31 -16.60
C ALA A 167 19.60 -5.79 -17.02
N SER A 168 19.40 -5.52 -18.31
CA SER A 168 18.11 -5.03 -18.83
C SER A 168 16.99 -6.06 -18.66
N GLY A 169 17.28 -7.36 -18.83
CA GLY A 169 16.29 -8.41 -18.65
C GLY A 169 15.83 -8.58 -17.19
N THR A 170 16.71 -8.31 -16.21
CA THR A 170 16.35 -8.35 -14.79
C THR A 170 15.50 -7.16 -14.31
N LEU A 171 15.42 -6.07 -15.10
CA LEU A 171 14.59 -4.90 -14.76
C LEU A 171 13.12 -5.23 -14.56
N GLY A 172 12.62 -6.34 -15.12
CA GLY A 172 11.24 -6.82 -14.97
C GLY A 172 10.83 -7.12 -13.54
N GLN A 173 11.80 -7.26 -12.62
CA GLN A 173 11.51 -7.49 -11.21
C GLN A 173 11.14 -6.20 -10.47
N ILE A 174 11.68 -5.04 -10.87
CA ILE A 174 11.51 -3.77 -10.13
C ILE A 174 10.67 -2.75 -10.89
N ILE A 175 10.67 -2.77 -12.24
CA ILE A 175 9.90 -1.81 -13.04
C ILE A 175 8.42 -2.22 -13.07
N PRO A 176 7.50 -1.38 -12.57
CA PRO A 176 6.08 -1.71 -12.57
C PRO A 176 5.44 -1.71 -13.97
N PRO A 177 4.39 -2.51 -14.22
CA PRO A 177 3.82 -3.54 -13.33
C PRO A 177 4.69 -4.81 -13.23
N SER A 178 5.05 -5.19 -12.00
CA SER A 178 5.97 -6.32 -11.72
C SER A 178 5.25 -7.44 -10.96
N ILE A 179 5.40 -8.68 -11.44
CA ILE A 179 4.87 -9.87 -10.77
C ILE A 179 5.56 -10.07 -9.41
N VAL A 180 6.87 -9.80 -9.32
CA VAL A 180 7.64 -9.89 -8.07
C VAL A 180 7.03 -8.99 -7.00
N LEU A 181 6.73 -7.74 -7.37
CA LEU A 181 6.15 -6.76 -6.45
C LEU A 181 4.70 -7.11 -6.06
N ILE A 182 3.91 -7.71 -6.96
CA ILE A 182 2.57 -8.21 -6.63
C ILE A 182 2.66 -9.30 -5.56
N ILE A 183 3.58 -10.25 -5.70
CA ILE A 183 3.75 -11.34 -4.74
C ILE A 183 4.31 -10.79 -3.41
N LEU A 184 5.32 -9.94 -3.46
CA LEU A 184 5.89 -9.31 -2.26
C LEU A 184 4.85 -8.49 -1.49
N ALA A 185 3.95 -7.78 -2.16
CA ALA A 185 2.86 -7.05 -1.49
C ALA A 185 1.99 -7.97 -0.64
N ASP A 186 1.57 -9.11 -1.19
CA ASP A 186 0.72 -10.07 -0.50
C ASP A 186 1.45 -10.72 0.69
N GLN A 187 2.70 -11.13 0.49
CA GLN A 187 3.51 -11.74 1.54
C GLN A 187 3.86 -10.74 2.66
N LEU A 188 4.14 -9.49 2.30
CA LEU A 188 4.39 -8.43 3.27
C LEU A 188 3.12 -8.00 4.00
N SER A 189 1.95 -8.00 3.34
CA SER A 189 0.67 -7.71 4.03
C SER A 189 0.44 -8.72 5.16
N SER A 190 0.62 -10.02 4.88
CA SER A 190 0.52 -11.04 5.92
C SER A 190 1.60 -10.90 7.00
N ALA A 191 2.81 -10.50 6.62
CA ALA A 191 3.89 -10.26 7.58
C ALA A 191 3.63 -9.04 8.47
N VAL A 192 3.02 -7.98 7.93
CA VAL A 192 2.61 -6.77 8.66
C VAL A 192 1.57 -7.11 9.72
N ASP A 193 0.59 -7.95 9.38
CA ASP A 193 -0.43 -8.38 10.35
C ASP A 193 0.22 -9.13 11.53
N THR A 194 1.17 -10.02 11.23
CA THR A 194 1.94 -10.75 12.25
C THR A 194 2.79 -9.80 13.09
N ALA A 195 3.53 -8.88 12.47
CA ALA A 195 4.33 -7.86 13.16
C ALA A 195 3.48 -6.94 14.02
N GLY A 196 2.28 -6.58 13.56
CA GLY A 196 1.32 -5.78 14.32
C GLY A 196 0.85 -6.46 15.60
N GLN A 197 0.61 -7.77 15.55
CA GLN A 197 0.28 -8.58 16.73
C GLN A 197 1.46 -8.65 17.71
N LEU A 198 2.69 -8.85 17.20
CA LEU A 198 3.90 -8.86 18.03
C LEU A 198 4.14 -7.52 18.72
N ARG A 199 3.99 -6.39 18.00
CA ARG A 199 4.08 -5.06 18.60
C ARG A 199 2.98 -4.83 19.63
N LEU A 200 1.75 -5.29 19.39
CA LEU A 200 0.67 -5.17 20.37
C LEU A 200 1.00 -5.90 21.67
N ALA A 201 1.57 -7.11 21.57
CA ALA A 201 2.01 -7.86 22.74
C ALA A 201 3.11 -7.12 23.52
N GLU A 202 4.11 -6.57 22.82
CA GLU A 202 5.18 -5.78 23.45
C GLU A 202 4.62 -4.52 24.14
N TYR A 203 3.73 -3.79 23.47
CA TYR A 203 3.09 -2.60 24.05
C TYR A 203 2.25 -2.93 25.28
N GLN A 204 1.51 -4.04 25.25
CA GLN A 204 0.74 -4.51 26.39
C GLN A 204 1.66 -4.88 27.56
N ALA A 205 2.80 -5.53 27.32
CA ALA A 205 3.77 -5.86 28.35
C ALA A 205 4.41 -4.61 28.98
N ALA A 206 4.67 -3.58 28.17
CA ALA A 206 5.27 -2.33 28.61
C ALA A 206 4.31 -1.39 29.36
N THR A 207 3.07 -1.28 28.88
CA THR A 207 2.10 -0.27 29.36
C THR A 207 1.00 -0.85 30.24
N GLY A 208 0.69 -2.14 30.11
CA GLY A 208 -0.48 -2.79 30.70
C GLY A 208 -1.79 -2.54 29.93
N GLU A 209 -1.75 -1.81 28.80
CA GLU A 209 -2.92 -1.50 27.99
C GLU A 209 -3.15 -2.54 26.89
N PHE A 210 -4.37 -3.04 26.76
CA PHE A 210 -4.74 -4.08 25.77
C PHE A 210 -4.97 -3.54 24.35
N ALA A 211 -4.90 -2.23 24.14
CA ALA A 211 -5.14 -1.59 22.85
C ALA A 211 -4.03 -0.58 22.56
N MET A 212 -3.31 -0.81 21.48
CA MET A 212 -2.27 0.10 21.00
C MET A 212 -2.86 1.23 20.15
N PRO A 213 -2.40 2.48 20.32
CA PRO A 213 -2.69 3.56 19.39
C PRO A 213 -2.32 3.21 17.94
N SER A 214 -3.23 3.47 16.99
CA SER A 214 -3.02 3.15 15.56
C SER A 214 -1.85 3.87 14.88
N GLU A 215 -1.28 4.89 15.54
CA GLU A 215 -0.08 5.62 15.11
C GLU A 215 1.23 4.85 15.37
N LEU A 216 1.20 3.88 16.30
CA LEU A 216 2.34 2.98 16.60
C LEU A 216 2.27 1.66 15.81
N GLY A 217 1.20 1.45 15.04
CA GLY A 217 0.99 0.24 14.25
C GLY A 217 1.86 0.21 12.99
N VAL A 218 2.12 -1.00 12.50
CA VAL A 218 2.88 -1.23 11.26
C VAL A 218 2.02 -0.87 10.03
N ILE A 219 2.63 -0.22 9.04
CA ILE A 219 1.94 0.24 7.82
C ILE A 219 1.86 -0.93 6.82
N PRO A 220 0.65 -1.36 6.41
CA PRO A 220 0.49 -2.40 5.39
C PRO A 220 0.89 -1.88 4.01
N ALA A 221 1.23 -2.79 3.10
CA ALA A 221 1.55 -2.49 1.72
C ALA A 221 0.58 -3.20 0.77
N SER A 222 -0.06 -2.43 -0.11
CA SER A 222 -0.80 -3.00 -1.24
C SER A 222 0.11 -3.19 -2.47
N ALA A 223 -0.34 -3.98 -3.46
CA ALA A 223 0.39 -4.12 -4.72
C ALA A 223 0.51 -2.78 -5.49
N GLY A 224 -0.50 -1.91 -5.38
CA GLY A 224 -0.44 -0.56 -5.93
C GLY A 224 0.66 0.27 -5.26
N ASP A 225 0.75 0.22 -3.92
CA ASP A 225 1.77 0.93 -3.15
C ASP A 225 3.18 0.44 -3.48
N MET A 226 3.36 -0.87 -3.64
CA MET A 226 4.63 -1.46 -4.11
C MET A 226 5.04 -0.88 -5.47
N PHE A 227 4.09 -0.77 -6.41
CA PHE A 227 4.39 -0.22 -7.72
C PHE A 227 4.83 1.23 -7.64
N MET A 228 4.16 2.07 -6.84
CA MET A 228 4.58 3.46 -6.70
C MET A 228 5.94 3.57 -5.98
N GLY A 229 6.16 2.75 -4.95
CA GLY A 229 7.41 2.76 -4.19
C GLY A 229 8.62 2.26 -4.99
N ALA A 230 8.42 1.30 -5.90
CA ALA A 230 9.49 0.79 -6.75
C ALA A 230 9.78 1.66 -7.99
N LEU A 231 8.85 2.53 -8.40
CA LEU A 231 8.97 3.30 -9.64
C LEU A 231 10.21 4.22 -9.65
N ILE A 232 10.42 4.99 -8.58
CA ILE A 232 11.55 5.92 -8.49
C ILE A 232 12.89 5.15 -8.44
N PRO A 233 13.09 4.17 -7.53
CA PRO A 233 14.27 3.31 -7.52
C PRO A 233 14.54 2.63 -8.87
N GLY A 234 13.50 2.13 -9.53
CA GLY A 234 13.62 1.50 -10.84
C GLY A 234 14.10 2.47 -11.93
N LEU A 235 13.56 3.68 -11.97
CA LEU A 235 14.00 4.74 -12.89
C LEU A 235 15.44 5.21 -12.60
N ILE A 236 15.83 5.30 -11.33
CA ILE A 236 17.20 5.59 -10.92
C ILE A 236 18.14 4.51 -11.48
N LEU A 237 17.79 3.24 -11.34
CA LEU A 237 18.60 2.13 -11.83
C LEU A 237 18.74 2.16 -13.36
N VAL A 238 17.65 2.40 -14.09
CA VAL A 238 17.67 2.58 -15.55
C VAL A 238 18.59 3.75 -15.94
N GLY A 239 18.47 4.88 -15.23
CA GLY A 239 19.34 6.04 -15.41
C GLY A 239 20.81 5.72 -15.18
N MET A 240 21.13 5.01 -14.10
CA MET A 240 22.49 4.56 -13.79
C MET A 240 23.07 3.68 -14.91
N TYR A 241 22.27 2.76 -15.46
CA TYR A 241 22.70 1.91 -16.58
C TYR A 241 22.99 2.71 -17.84
N ILE A 242 22.13 3.68 -18.19
CA ILE A 242 22.33 4.55 -19.35
C ILE A 242 23.59 5.40 -19.17
N VAL A 243 23.77 6.01 -18.00
CA VAL A 243 24.95 6.83 -17.68
C VAL A 243 26.22 5.99 -17.75
N TYR A 244 26.20 4.76 -17.23
CA TYR A 244 27.34 3.85 -17.32
C TYR A 244 27.67 3.46 -18.76
N ILE A 245 26.68 3.08 -19.57
CA ILE A 245 26.90 2.72 -20.98
C ILE A 245 27.47 3.90 -21.76
N LEU A 246 26.91 5.10 -21.57
CA LEU A 246 27.38 6.32 -22.22
C LEU A 246 28.81 6.65 -21.79
N GLY A 247 29.09 6.65 -20.49
CA GLY A 247 30.44 6.89 -19.95
C GLY A 247 31.45 5.87 -20.45
N TYR A 248 31.10 4.58 -20.47
CA TYR A 248 31.94 3.51 -20.99
C TYR A 248 32.20 3.66 -22.48
N ALA A 249 31.19 4.05 -23.28
CA ALA A 249 31.32 4.28 -24.70
C ALA A 249 32.18 5.51 -25.04
N LEU A 250 32.11 6.57 -24.23
CA LEU A 250 32.94 7.77 -24.39
C LEU A 250 34.42 7.49 -24.06
N ILE A 251 34.70 6.69 -23.01
CA ILE A 251 36.06 6.33 -22.62
C ILE A 251 36.64 5.27 -23.57
N ARG A 252 35.81 4.32 -24.04
CA ARG A 252 36.21 3.21 -24.91
C ARG A 252 35.32 3.12 -26.16
N PRO A 253 35.47 4.03 -27.13
CA PRO A 253 34.62 4.08 -28.32
C PRO A 253 34.71 2.81 -29.19
N LYS A 254 35.85 2.09 -29.15
CA LYS A 254 36.00 0.81 -29.86
C LYS A 254 35.15 -0.33 -29.30
N SER A 255 34.74 -0.26 -28.04
CA SER A 255 33.97 -1.33 -27.38
C SER A 255 32.46 -1.18 -27.56
N ALA A 256 32.00 0.00 -27.96
CA ALA A 256 30.59 0.34 -28.18
C ALA A 256 30.47 1.39 -29.31
N PRO A 257 30.80 1.01 -30.57
CA PRO A 257 30.80 1.95 -31.68
C PRO A 257 29.38 2.41 -32.04
N SER A 258 29.28 3.59 -32.66
CA SER A 258 28.03 4.08 -33.24
C SER A 258 27.62 3.24 -34.45
N VAL A 259 26.33 2.98 -34.60
CA VAL A 259 25.75 2.26 -35.74
C VAL A 259 25.44 3.26 -36.86
N PRO A 260 26.01 3.10 -38.07
CA PRO A 260 25.67 3.94 -39.21
C PRO A 260 24.22 3.69 -39.64
N ILE A 261 23.41 4.75 -39.72
CA ILE A 261 22.03 4.69 -40.21
C ILE A 261 22.05 4.83 -41.73
N GLU A 262 21.46 3.87 -42.44
CA GLU A 262 21.12 4.01 -43.87
C GLU A 262 19.88 4.92 -43.99
N GLY A 263 20.06 6.24 -43.96
CA GLY A 263 18.97 7.23 -44.17
C GLY A 263 19.09 8.56 -43.42
N SER A 264 18.29 9.55 -43.84
CA SER A 264 18.10 10.85 -43.14
C SER A 264 16.97 10.76 -42.09
N MET A 265 17.09 11.54 -41.01
CA MET A 265 16.06 11.66 -39.96
C MET A 265 14.89 12.55 -40.45
N ASP A 266 14.19 12.08 -41.48
CA ASP A 266 13.10 12.81 -42.12
C ASP A 266 11.78 12.70 -41.34
N ARG A 267 10.75 13.44 -41.77
CA ARG A 267 9.41 13.36 -41.16
C ARG A 267 8.84 11.93 -41.13
N ALA A 268 9.15 11.11 -42.14
CA ALA A 268 8.74 9.71 -42.20
C ALA A 268 9.40 8.86 -41.11
N PHE A 269 10.68 9.09 -40.82
CA PHE A 269 11.40 8.42 -39.73
C PHE A 269 10.78 8.77 -38.37
N TRP A 270 10.50 10.05 -38.12
CA TRP A 270 9.85 10.47 -36.88
C TRP A 270 8.43 9.90 -36.75
N ALA A 271 7.70 9.71 -37.86
CA ALA A 271 6.41 9.04 -37.85
C ALA A 271 6.53 7.54 -37.51
N GLU A 272 7.52 6.82 -38.07
CA GLU A 272 7.83 5.43 -37.72
C GLU A 272 8.14 5.30 -36.22
N VAL A 273 9.02 6.17 -35.71
CA VAL A 273 9.39 6.24 -34.28
C VAL A 273 8.17 6.49 -33.40
N PHE A 274 7.34 7.46 -33.76
CA PHE A 274 6.13 7.78 -33.01
C PHE A 274 5.16 6.58 -32.95
N TRP A 275 4.86 5.96 -34.09
CA TRP A 275 3.89 4.85 -34.14
C TRP A 275 4.41 3.54 -33.55
N ALA A 276 5.73 3.34 -33.49
CA ALA A 276 6.31 2.17 -32.82
C ALA A 276 6.28 2.32 -31.28
N ILE A 277 6.59 3.51 -30.75
CA ILE A 277 6.83 3.71 -29.31
C ILE A 277 5.57 4.11 -28.56
N VAL A 278 4.76 5.00 -29.15
CA VAL A 278 3.63 5.60 -28.43
C VAL A 278 2.57 4.58 -28.04
N PRO A 279 2.15 3.61 -28.88
CA PRO A 279 1.09 2.68 -28.47
C PRO A 279 1.46 1.79 -27.26
N PRO A 280 2.63 1.12 -27.21
CA PRO A 280 3.05 0.35 -26.03
C PRO A 280 3.25 1.22 -24.80
N LEU A 281 3.87 2.41 -24.97
CA LEU A 281 4.07 3.35 -23.86
C LEU A 281 2.73 3.87 -23.32
N LEU A 282 1.79 4.20 -24.20
CA LEU A 282 0.45 4.64 -23.84
C LEU A 282 -0.29 3.55 -23.06
N LEU A 283 -0.17 2.28 -23.48
CA LEU A 283 -0.76 1.17 -22.72
C LEU A 283 -0.18 1.11 -21.30
N ILE A 284 1.14 1.18 -21.15
CA ILE A 284 1.81 1.13 -19.83
C ILE A 284 1.40 2.34 -18.99
N VAL A 285 1.42 3.54 -19.55
CA VAL A 285 0.99 4.77 -18.86
C VAL A 285 -0.48 4.73 -18.49
N LEU A 286 -1.34 4.12 -19.31
CA LEU A 286 -2.76 3.97 -19.00
C LEU A 286 -2.96 2.97 -17.84
N VAL A 287 -2.31 1.82 -17.90
CA VAL A 287 -2.37 0.79 -16.85
C VAL A 287 -1.79 1.32 -15.55
N LEU A 288 -0.52 1.75 -15.57
CA LEU A 288 0.16 2.27 -14.40
C LEU A 288 -0.51 3.55 -13.90
N GLY A 289 -0.89 4.46 -14.79
CA GLY A 289 -1.60 5.68 -14.45
C GLY A 289 -2.92 5.41 -13.74
N SER A 290 -3.71 4.43 -14.19
CA SER A 290 -4.96 4.06 -13.52
C SER A 290 -4.76 3.51 -12.10
N ILE A 291 -3.64 2.81 -11.85
CA ILE A 291 -3.23 2.35 -10.52
C ILE A 291 -2.76 3.55 -9.68
N LEU A 292 -1.87 4.38 -10.24
CA LEU A 292 -1.28 5.53 -9.55
C LEU A 292 -2.29 6.63 -9.25
N THR A 293 -3.37 6.77 -10.01
CA THR A 293 -4.43 7.72 -9.70
C THR A 293 -5.54 7.13 -8.84
N GLY A 294 -5.43 5.84 -8.46
CA GLY A 294 -6.46 5.12 -7.69
C GLY A 294 -7.78 4.92 -8.46
N VAL A 295 -7.77 5.07 -9.78
CA VAL A 295 -8.96 4.91 -10.63
C VAL A 295 -9.29 3.44 -10.82
N ALA A 296 -8.27 2.59 -10.88
CA ALA A 296 -8.41 1.15 -11.04
C ALA A 296 -7.54 0.41 -10.01
N THR A 297 -8.07 -0.70 -9.48
CA THR A 297 -7.26 -1.66 -8.72
C THR A 297 -6.25 -2.35 -9.65
N VAL A 298 -5.24 -3.03 -9.07
CA VAL A 298 -4.23 -3.77 -9.84
C VAL A 298 -4.87 -4.83 -10.76
N THR A 299 -5.95 -5.47 -10.31
CA THR A 299 -6.73 -6.43 -11.09
C THR A 299 -7.47 -5.79 -12.27
N GLN A 300 -8.15 -4.67 -12.03
CA GLN A 300 -8.84 -3.91 -13.07
C GLN A 300 -7.86 -3.34 -14.11
N ALA A 301 -6.74 -2.78 -13.65
CA ALA A 301 -5.68 -2.27 -14.52
C ALA A 301 -5.04 -3.40 -15.35
N GLY A 302 -4.85 -4.59 -14.76
CA GLY A 302 -4.40 -5.79 -15.47
C GLY A 302 -5.36 -6.21 -16.58
N ALA A 303 -6.68 -6.13 -16.35
CA ALA A 303 -7.68 -6.44 -17.37
C ALA A 303 -7.64 -5.45 -18.54
N VAL A 304 -7.47 -4.16 -18.24
CA VAL A 304 -7.28 -3.12 -19.26
C VAL A 304 -5.99 -3.34 -20.04
N GLY A 305 -4.91 -3.73 -19.36
CA GLY A 305 -3.63 -4.11 -19.97
C GLY A 305 -3.77 -5.29 -20.94
N ALA A 306 -4.40 -6.38 -20.50
CA ALA A 306 -4.66 -7.56 -21.32
C ALA A 306 -5.52 -7.25 -22.55
N ALA A 307 -6.59 -6.46 -22.38
CA ALA A 307 -7.43 -6.01 -23.48
C ALA A 307 -6.67 -5.14 -24.48
N GLY A 308 -5.87 -4.17 -23.99
CA GLY A 308 -5.04 -3.31 -24.82
C GLY A 308 -3.97 -4.08 -25.60
N ALA A 309 -3.32 -5.06 -24.98
CA ALA A 309 -2.36 -5.94 -25.65
C ALA A 309 -3.01 -6.80 -26.74
N ALA A 310 -4.22 -7.32 -26.51
CA ALA A 310 -4.97 -8.07 -27.53
C ALA A 310 -5.36 -7.17 -28.73
N VAL A 311 -5.77 -5.92 -28.48
CA VAL A 311 -6.04 -4.94 -29.54
C VAL A 311 -4.77 -4.64 -30.33
N MET A 312 -3.63 -4.44 -29.65
CA MET A 312 -2.36 -4.18 -30.32
C MET A 312 -1.87 -5.35 -31.16
N ALA A 313 -1.89 -6.55 -30.60
CA ALA A 313 -1.56 -7.76 -31.34
C ALA A 313 -2.49 -7.96 -32.56
N GLY A 314 -3.79 -7.69 -32.40
CA GLY A 314 -4.79 -7.85 -33.45
C GLY A 314 -4.58 -6.96 -34.68
N TYR A 315 -4.07 -5.73 -34.52
CA TYR A 315 -3.68 -4.90 -35.66
C TYR A 315 -2.24 -5.16 -36.11
N LYS A 316 -1.33 -5.61 -35.23
CA LYS A 316 0.08 -5.82 -35.59
C LYS A 316 0.29 -7.09 -36.42
N LEU A 317 -0.47 -8.14 -36.13
CA LEU A 317 -0.41 -9.43 -36.84
C LEU A 317 -1.16 -9.45 -38.18
N TYR A 318 -1.96 -8.43 -38.49
CA TYR A 318 -2.80 -8.40 -39.69
C TYR A 318 -2.38 -7.30 -40.67
N ASP A 319 -1.99 -7.70 -41.89
CA ASP A 319 -1.49 -6.78 -42.93
C ASP A 319 -2.52 -6.40 -44.02
N GLY A 320 -3.80 -6.74 -43.85
CA GLY A 320 -4.85 -6.46 -44.84
C GLY A 320 -5.53 -5.08 -44.73
N ARG A 321 -6.45 -4.78 -45.67
CA ARG A 321 -7.31 -3.58 -45.62
C ARG A 321 -8.19 -3.63 -44.37
N GLY A 322 -8.19 -2.56 -43.57
CA GLY A 322 -8.93 -2.52 -42.30
C GLY A 322 -8.12 -2.98 -41.07
N ARG A 323 -6.79 -2.94 -41.15
CA ARG A 323 -5.86 -3.24 -40.05
C ARG A 323 -6.23 -2.57 -38.72
N TYR A 324 -6.41 -1.26 -38.72
CA TYR A 324 -6.68 -0.48 -37.51
C TYR A 324 -8.16 -0.37 -37.12
N VAL A 325 -9.08 -0.97 -37.88
CA VAL A 325 -10.54 -0.79 -37.67
C VAL A 325 -10.98 -1.21 -36.26
N PRO A 326 -10.62 -2.40 -35.74
CA PRO A 326 -11.02 -2.79 -34.39
C PRO A 326 -10.45 -1.84 -33.32
N ALA A 327 -9.20 -1.40 -33.47
CA ALA A 327 -8.56 -0.50 -32.53
C ALA A 327 -9.23 0.88 -32.51
N ILE A 328 -9.56 1.44 -33.69
CA ILE A 328 -10.26 2.73 -33.80
C ILE A 328 -11.66 2.64 -33.21
N LEU A 329 -12.41 1.57 -33.50
CA LEU A 329 -13.74 1.35 -32.92
C LEU A 329 -13.67 1.25 -31.39
N GLY A 330 -12.70 0.52 -30.85
CA GLY A 330 -12.48 0.42 -29.41
C GLY A 330 -12.18 1.77 -28.77
N LEU A 331 -11.27 2.56 -29.37
CA LEU A 331 -10.94 3.90 -28.86
C LEU A 331 -12.13 4.87 -28.92
N LEU A 332 -12.91 4.86 -30.01
CA LEU A 332 -14.11 5.67 -30.13
C LEU A 332 -15.18 5.26 -29.12
N ALA A 333 -15.33 3.96 -28.87
CA ALA A 333 -16.25 3.45 -27.86
C ALA A 333 -15.86 3.86 -26.44
N VAL A 334 -14.57 3.72 -26.07
CA VAL A 334 -14.07 4.19 -24.76
C VAL A 334 -14.26 5.70 -24.60
N PHE A 335 -13.95 6.47 -25.64
CA PHE A 335 -14.17 7.91 -25.65
C PHE A 335 -15.66 8.26 -25.46
N ALA A 336 -16.55 7.59 -26.20
CA ALA A 336 -18.00 7.78 -26.08
C ALA A 336 -18.50 7.43 -24.66
N ILE A 337 -18.05 6.31 -24.07
CA ILE A 337 -18.39 5.93 -22.69
C ILE A 337 -17.92 7.01 -21.71
N GLY A 338 -16.69 7.52 -21.87
CA GLY A 338 -16.14 8.57 -21.01
C GLY A 338 -16.90 9.89 -21.10
N VAL A 339 -17.32 10.30 -22.30
CA VAL A 339 -18.15 11.50 -22.50
C VAL A 339 -19.54 11.31 -21.91
N LEU A 340 -20.18 10.16 -22.16
CA LEU A 340 -21.51 9.85 -21.64
C LEU A 340 -21.51 9.78 -20.11
N GLY A 341 -20.50 9.19 -19.49
CA GLY A 341 -20.38 9.11 -18.04
C GLY A 341 -20.17 10.45 -17.34
N LYS A 342 -19.69 11.48 -18.06
CA LYS A 342 -19.62 12.86 -17.55
C LYS A 342 -20.90 13.65 -17.77
N THR A 343 -21.72 13.25 -18.75
CA THR A 343 -22.90 14.01 -19.18
C THR A 343 -24.20 13.46 -18.56
N TYR A 344 -24.27 12.16 -18.34
CA TYR A 344 -25.46 11.45 -17.83
C TYR A 344 -25.10 10.59 -16.62
N ASN A 345 -26.07 10.35 -15.72
CA ASN A 345 -25.89 9.36 -14.66
C ASN A 345 -26.13 7.95 -15.21
N LEU A 346 -25.04 7.21 -15.46
CA LEU A 346 -25.09 5.87 -16.05
C LEU A 346 -25.50 4.77 -15.05
N ASN A 347 -25.93 5.13 -13.84
CA ASN A 347 -26.33 4.16 -12.83
C ASN A 347 -27.71 3.55 -13.14
N VAL A 348 -27.69 2.29 -13.61
CA VAL A 348 -28.90 1.53 -13.95
C VAL A 348 -29.88 1.41 -12.76
N ARG A 349 -29.39 1.43 -11.52
CA ARG A 349 -30.25 1.33 -10.32
C ARG A 349 -30.95 2.65 -9.96
N GLN A 350 -30.53 3.77 -10.54
CA GLN A 350 -31.12 5.09 -10.29
C GLN A 350 -31.94 5.62 -11.47
N LEU A 351 -32.17 4.78 -12.49
CA LEU A 351 -32.88 5.16 -13.72
C LEU A 351 -34.27 5.76 -13.47
N ASP A 352 -35.03 5.21 -12.52
CA ASP A 352 -36.37 5.68 -12.18
C ASP A 352 -36.37 7.06 -11.49
N VAL A 353 -35.22 7.47 -10.95
CA VAL A 353 -35.03 8.75 -10.25
C VAL A 353 -34.40 9.80 -11.18
N SER A 354 -33.44 9.42 -12.02
CA SER A 354 -32.73 10.36 -12.91
C SER A 354 -33.42 10.60 -14.25
N GLY A 355 -34.26 9.67 -14.74
CA GLY A 355 -34.89 9.78 -16.06
C GLY A 355 -33.92 9.64 -17.25
N ASP A 356 -32.66 9.28 -17.02
CA ASP A 356 -31.56 9.24 -18.00
C ASP A 356 -31.56 8.00 -18.92
N TYR A 357 -32.74 7.53 -19.36
CA TYR A 357 -32.88 6.32 -20.19
C TYR A 357 -32.08 6.40 -21.49
N ALA A 358 -32.03 7.58 -22.12
CA ALA A 358 -31.29 7.80 -23.36
C ALA A 358 -29.77 7.71 -23.15
N GLY A 359 -29.26 8.27 -22.05
CA GLY A 359 -27.83 8.22 -21.70
C GLY A 359 -27.35 6.79 -21.47
N VAL A 360 -28.12 6.01 -20.71
CA VAL A 360 -27.84 4.59 -20.48
C VAL A 360 -27.93 3.76 -21.76
N ALA A 361 -28.92 4.01 -22.63
CA ALA A 361 -29.04 3.31 -23.90
C ALA A 361 -27.84 3.58 -24.83
N MET A 362 -27.40 4.84 -24.96
CA MET A 362 -26.21 5.19 -25.75
C MET A 362 -24.94 4.56 -25.17
N ALA A 363 -24.82 4.53 -23.84
CA ALA A 363 -23.68 3.89 -23.17
C ALA A 363 -23.68 2.38 -23.43
N ALA A 364 -24.83 1.72 -23.40
CA ALA A 364 -24.95 0.31 -23.73
C ALA A 364 -24.51 0.00 -25.18
N VAL A 365 -24.87 0.86 -26.14
CA VAL A 365 -24.40 0.75 -27.53
C VAL A 365 -22.89 0.92 -27.61
N ALA A 366 -22.32 1.92 -26.93
CA ALA A 366 -20.89 2.13 -26.91
C ALA A 366 -20.14 0.92 -26.29
N VAL A 367 -20.66 0.35 -25.20
CA VAL A 367 -20.13 -0.88 -24.59
C VAL A 367 -20.22 -2.07 -25.55
N ALA A 368 -21.31 -2.22 -26.30
CA ALA A 368 -21.44 -3.27 -27.31
C ALA A 368 -20.41 -3.12 -28.44
N ILE A 369 -20.15 -1.89 -28.90
CA ILE A 369 -19.10 -1.60 -29.89
C ILE A 369 -17.71 -1.93 -29.32
N LEU A 370 -17.45 -1.58 -28.06
CA LEU A 370 -16.19 -1.92 -27.38
C LEU A 370 -16.01 -3.45 -27.31
N ALA A 371 -17.05 -4.18 -26.92
CA ALA A 371 -17.02 -5.64 -26.88
C ALA A 371 -16.77 -6.25 -28.26
N LEU A 372 -17.44 -5.76 -29.31
CA LEU A 372 -17.21 -6.19 -30.69
C LEU A 372 -15.77 -5.92 -31.14
N ALA A 373 -15.21 -4.76 -30.82
CA ALA A 373 -13.82 -4.41 -31.13
C ALA A 373 -12.82 -5.35 -30.44
N LEU A 374 -13.05 -5.69 -29.17
CA LEU A 374 -12.21 -6.62 -28.41
C LEU A 374 -12.33 -8.05 -28.94
N ILE A 375 -13.55 -8.52 -29.21
CA ILE A 375 -13.79 -9.85 -29.79
C ILE A 375 -13.14 -9.96 -31.16
N TRP A 376 -13.28 -8.95 -32.01
CA TRP A 376 -12.66 -8.95 -33.34
C TRP A 376 -11.13 -8.94 -33.25
N SER A 377 -10.55 -8.12 -32.37
CA SER A 377 -9.11 -8.09 -32.15
C SER A 377 -8.58 -9.44 -31.67
N THR A 378 -9.26 -10.03 -30.68
CA THR A 378 -8.91 -11.34 -30.13
C THR A 378 -9.06 -12.45 -31.17
N TRP A 379 -10.13 -12.42 -31.97
CA TRP A 379 -10.33 -13.35 -33.08
C TRP A 379 -9.17 -13.30 -34.08
N ARG A 380 -8.67 -12.10 -34.43
CA ARG A 380 -7.49 -11.96 -35.29
C ARG A 380 -6.26 -12.62 -34.67
N THR A 381 -6.00 -12.38 -33.38
CA THR A 381 -4.85 -13.01 -32.70
C THR A 381 -4.95 -14.54 -32.63
N TRP A 382 -6.17 -15.09 -32.68
CA TRP A 382 -6.39 -16.53 -32.74
C TRP A 382 -6.16 -17.12 -34.13
N VAL A 383 -6.65 -16.45 -35.17
CA VAL A 383 -6.55 -16.90 -36.56
C VAL A 383 -5.14 -16.75 -37.12
N PHE A 384 -4.44 -15.65 -36.82
CA PHE A 384 -3.12 -15.36 -37.37
C PHE A 384 -2.00 -15.91 -36.47
N GLU A 385 -1.12 -16.73 -37.07
CA GLU A 385 0.04 -17.38 -36.43
C GLU A 385 -0.30 -18.22 -35.17
N ARG A 386 -1.60 -18.51 -34.91
CA ARG A 386 -2.10 -19.14 -33.68
C ARG A 386 -1.59 -18.46 -32.39
N THR A 387 -1.31 -17.16 -32.47
CA THR A 387 -0.64 -16.39 -31.42
C THR A 387 -1.40 -16.48 -30.09
N LEU A 388 -2.73 -16.32 -30.11
CA LEU A 388 -3.55 -16.40 -28.90
C LEU A 388 -3.45 -17.77 -28.21
N TYR A 389 -3.36 -18.87 -28.99
CA TYR A 389 -3.23 -20.21 -28.42
C TYR A 389 -1.89 -20.36 -27.69
N GLU A 390 -0.79 -19.91 -28.30
CA GLU A 390 0.52 -19.92 -27.66
C GLU A 390 0.53 -19.06 -26.39
N VAL A 391 0.01 -17.83 -26.48
CA VAL A 391 -0.08 -16.90 -25.34
C VAL A 391 -0.89 -17.52 -24.20
N MET A 392 -2.05 -18.13 -24.49
CA MET A 392 -2.88 -18.76 -23.47
C MET A 392 -2.19 -19.95 -22.82
N VAL A 393 -1.51 -20.80 -23.59
CA VAL A 393 -0.78 -21.95 -23.07
C VAL A 393 0.39 -21.51 -22.19
N GLU A 394 1.18 -20.51 -22.62
CA GLU A 394 2.29 -19.98 -21.83
C GLU A 394 1.81 -19.26 -20.57
N THR A 395 0.71 -18.50 -20.66
CA THR A 395 0.06 -17.85 -19.51
C THR A 395 -0.43 -18.88 -18.50
N ALA A 396 -1.11 -19.93 -18.96
CA ALA A 396 -1.61 -21.00 -18.10
C ALA A 396 -0.47 -21.75 -17.42
N LYS A 397 0.61 -22.07 -18.16
CA LYS A 397 1.80 -22.74 -17.60
C LYS A 397 2.48 -21.89 -16.54
N THR A 398 2.74 -20.62 -16.85
CA THR A 398 3.43 -19.69 -15.93
C THR A 398 2.59 -19.47 -14.68
N SER A 399 1.29 -19.20 -14.83
CA SER A 399 0.38 -18.98 -13.70
C SER A 399 0.23 -20.25 -12.85
N SER A 400 0.10 -21.42 -13.47
CA SER A 400 0.01 -22.70 -12.75
C SER A 400 1.31 -23.00 -11.97
N MET A 401 2.48 -22.69 -12.54
CA MET A 401 3.74 -22.81 -11.83
C MET A 401 3.77 -21.94 -10.56
N VAL A 402 3.46 -20.64 -10.68
CA VAL A 402 3.41 -19.71 -9.54
C VAL A 402 2.43 -20.21 -8.47
N PHE A 403 1.25 -20.64 -8.89
CA PHE A 403 0.19 -21.12 -8.00
C PHE A 403 0.57 -22.42 -7.27
N ILE A 404 1.15 -23.41 -7.96
CA ILE A 404 1.58 -24.64 -7.28
C ILE A 404 2.73 -24.35 -6.31
N ILE A 405 3.61 -23.38 -6.61
CA ILE A 405 4.67 -22.96 -5.67
C ILE A 405 4.05 -22.32 -4.42
N LEU A 406 3.08 -21.40 -4.58
CA LEU A 406 2.32 -20.82 -3.46
C LEU A 406 1.65 -21.89 -2.59
N LEU A 407 1.06 -22.91 -3.22
CA LEU A 407 0.48 -24.07 -2.55
C LEU A 407 1.53 -24.86 -1.76
N GLY A 408 2.66 -25.17 -2.41
CA GLY A 408 3.73 -25.97 -1.83
C GLY A 408 4.37 -25.31 -0.61
N ALA A 409 4.51 -23.99 -0.66
CA ALA A 409 5.11 -23.21 0.42
C ALA A 409 4.24 -23.17 1.69
N ALA A 410 2.90 -23.18 1.58
CA ALA A 410 2.03 -23.26 2.75
C ALA A 410 2.28 -24.55 3.58
N MET A 411 2.52 -25.67 2.89
CA MET A 411 2.88 -26.94 3.54
C MET A 411 4.30 -26.90 4.11
N LEU A 412 5.24 -26.27 3.40
CA LEU A 412 6.60 -26.08 3.89
C LEU A 412 6.65 -25.22 5.16
N ILE A 413 5.93 -24.09 5.20
CA ILE A 413 5.85 -23.22 6.37
C ILE A 413 5.23 -23.99 7.54
N ALA A 414 4.17 -24.77 7.30
CA ALA A 414 3.59 -25.62 8.33
C ALA A 414 4.59 -26.63 8.89
N ALA A 415 5.34 -27.34 8.02
CA ALA A 415 6.39 -28.27 8.46
C ALA A 415 7.54 -27.56 9.19
N PHE A 416 7.95 -26.39 8.71
CA PHE A 416 9.00 -25.58 9.32
C PHE A 416 8.62 -25.15 10.74
N ARG A 417 7.39 -24.65 10.94
CA ARG A 417 6.84 -24.32 12.26
C ARG A 417 6.63 -25.55 13.14
N ALA A 418 6.24 -26.68 12.53
CA ALA A 418 6.06 -27.95 13.25
C ALA A 418 7.34 -28.42 13.96
N PHE A 419 8.51 -28.09 13.42
CA PHE A 419 9.81 -28.39 14.01
C PHE A 419 10.47 -27.20 14.72
N GLY A 420 9.71 -26.14 15.03
CA GLY A 420 10.20 -24.96 15.76
C GLY A 420 11.13 -24.03 14.97
N GLY A 421 11.11 -24.10 13.63
CA GLY A 421 12.04 -23.32 12.81
C GLY A 421 11.84 -21.81 12.89
N ASP A 422 10.62 -21.34 13.12
CA ASP A 422 10.30 -19.91 13.29
C ASP A 422 10.85 -19.34 14.59
N HIS A 423 10.75 -20.08 15.70
CA HIS A 423 11.41 -19.73 16.96
C HIS A 423 12.93 -19.63 16.78
N LEU A 424 13.55 -20.62 16.13
CA LEU A 424 15.00 -20.63 15.90
C LEU A 424 15.49 -19.44 15.07
N VAL A 425 14.77 -19.07 14.01
CA VAL A 425 15.14 -17.89 13.21
C VAL A 425 14.91 -16.61 14.00
N THR A 426 13.83 -16.53 14.78
CA THR A 426 13.53 -15.39 15.63
C THR A 426 14.61 -15.19 16.67
N GLU A 427 14.94 -16.21 17.45
CA GLU A 427 15.96 -16.17 18.49
C GLU A 427 17.35 -15.84 17.92
N TYR A 428 17.71 -16.44 16.78
CA TYR A 428 18.97 -16.11 16.13
C TYR A 428 19.02 -14.65 15.69
N LEU A 429 17.94 -14.12 15.09
CA LEU A 429 17.92 -12.73 14.61
C LEU A 429 17.85 -11.73 15.77
N THR A 430 17.06 -11.99 16.81
CA THR A 430 16.95 -11.11 17.99
C THR A 430 18.19 -11.16 18.87
N GLY A 431 18.93 -12.28 18.88
CA GLY A 431 20.18 -12.43 19.63
C GLY A 431 21.41 -11.76 19.01
N LEU A 432 21.31 -11.20 17.79
CA LEU A 432 22.45 -10.57 17.13
C LEU A 432 22.81 -9.22 17.73
N PRO A 433 24.11 -8.96 18.00
CA PRO A 433 24.56 -7.63 18.38
C PRO A 433 24.43 -6.67 17.19
N GLY A 434 23.91 -5.45 17.43
CA GLY A 434 23.82 -4.39 16.41
C GLY A 434 22.40 -3.98 15.99
N GLY A 435 21.36 -4.48 16.65
CA GLY A 435 19.98 -4.03 16.49
C GLY A 435 19.41 -4.25 15.09
N PHE A 436 18.49 -3.38 14.68
CA PHE A 436 17.78 -3.52 13.40
C PHE A 436 18.72 -3.61 12.19
N TRP A 437 19.77 -2.80 12.10
CA TRP A 437 20.64 -2.76 10.92
C TRP A 437 21.45 -4.05 10.75
N ALA A 438 21.86 -4.69 11.85
CA ALA A 438 22.52 -5.99 11.80
C ALA A 438 21.55 -7.08 11.31
N GLN A 439 20.34 -7.13 11.88
CA GLN A 439 19.27 -8.04 11.44
C GLN A 439 18.96 -7.85 9.96
N PHE A 440 18.73 -6.61 9.53
CA PHE A 440 18.45 -6.25 8.15
C PHE A 440 19.57 -6.68 7.21
N ALA A 441 20.83 -6.38 7.52
CA ALA A 441 21.96 -6.73 6.69
C ALA A 441 22.13 -8.24 6.53
N ILE A 442 21.93 -9.01 7.61
CA ILE A 442 22.00 -10.47 7.58
C ILE A 442 20.85 -11.06 6.77
N VAL A 443 19.61 -10.59 6.96
CA VAL A 443 18.46 -11.04 6.15
C VAL A 443 18.68 -10.72 4.68
N MET A 444 19.17 -9.52 4.34
CA MET A 444 19.52 -9.17 2.96
C MET A 444 20.63 -10.07 2.41
N ALA A 445 21.66 -10.38 3.20
CA ALA A 445 22.73 -11.29 2.77
C ALA A 445 22.22 -12.71 2.53
N VAL A 446 21.34 -13.23 3.39
CA VAL A 446 20.72 -14.55 3.24
C VAL A 446 19.86 -14.59 1.97
N ILE A 447 18.99 -13.60 1.76
CA ILE A 447 18.18 -13.48 0.54
C ILE A 447 19.09 -13.40 -0.70
N PHE A 448 20.17 -12.63 -0.61
CA PHE A 448 21.13 -12.47 -1.70
C PHE A 448 21.82 -13.79 -2.07
N VAL A 449 22.25 -14.59 -1.08
CA VAL A 449 22.87 -15.89 -1.34
C VAL A 449 21.83 -16.91 -1.82
N LEU A 450 20.62 -16.89 -1.26
CA LEU A 450 19.57 -17.84 -1.61
C LEU A 450 19.08 -17.66 -3.06
N GLY A 451 19.02 -16.40 -3.55
CA GLY A 451 18.64 -16.10 -4.92
C GLY A 451 19.61 -16.59 -6.00
N PHE A 452 20.77 -17.12 -5.60
CA PHE A 452 21.66 -17.85 -6.51
C PHE A 452 21.09 -19.22 -6.89
N PHE A 453 20.30 -19.82 -6.01
CA PHE A 453 19.84 -21.21 -6.13
C PHE A 453 18.33 -21.32 -6.28
N ILE A 454 17.58 -20.33 -5.78
CA ILE A 454 16.12 -20.37 -5.72
C ILE A 454 15.57 -19.13 -6.44
N ASP A 455 14.46 -19.31 -7.17
CA ASP A 455 13.78 -18.23 -7.86
C ASP A 455 13.07 -17.30 -6.86
N PHE A 456 12.74 -16.08 -7.31
CA PHE A 456 12.24 -15.01 -6.44
C PHE A 456 10.89 -15.34 -5.82
N ILE A 457 10.08 -16.14 -6.52
CA ILE A 457 8.74 -16.53 -6.07
C ILE A 457 8.86 -17.29 -4.76
N GLU A 458 9.75 -18.28 -4.73
CA GLU A 458 10.05 -19.11 -3.58
C GLU A 458 10.65 -18.29 -2.44
N ILE A 459 11.60 -17.40 -2.72
CA ILE A 459 12.16 -16.52 -1.68
C ILE A 459 11.05 -15.66 -1.07
N SER A 460 10.19 -15.09 -1.91
CA SER A 460 9.09 -14.24 -1.47
C SER A 460 8.10 -14.99 -0.60
N ILE A 461 7.85 -16.28 -0.86
CA ILE A 461 6.86 -17.05 -0.10
C ILE A 461 7.47 -17.78 1.10
N ILE A 462 8.76 -18.13 1.05
CA ILE A 462 9.43 -18.88 2.13
C ILE A 462 10.12 -17.93 3.10
N VAL A 463 10.98 -17.05 2.61
CA VAL A 463 11.88 -16.25 3.46
C VAL A 463 11.18 -15.02 4.01
N VAL A 464 10.35 -14.34 3.20
CA VAL A 464 9.72 -13.08 3.62
C VAL A 464 8.74 -13.27 4.78
N PRO A 465 7.84 -14.27 4.79
CA PRO A 465 6.92 -14.46 5.92
C PRO A 465 7.63 -14.82 7.23
N ILE A 466 8.86 -15.35 7.16
CA ILE A 466 9.67 -15.68 8.33
C ILE A 466 10.43 -14.43 8.82
N THR A 467 11.11 -13.72 7.91
CA THR A 467 12.06 -12.66 8.28
C THR A 467 11.42 -11.27 8.38
N ALA A 468 10.40 -10.97 7.56
CA ALA A 468 9.79 -9.65 7.52
C ALA A 468 9.03 -9.29 8.80
N PRO A 469 8.27 -10.19 9.47
CA PRO A 469 7.60 -9.84 10.72
C PRO A 469 8.58 -9.36 11.79
N ILE A 470 9.73 -10.04 11.90
CA ILE A 470 10.80 -9.73 12.86
C ILE A 470 11.41 -8.35 12.57
N LEU A 471 11.60 -8.01 11.29
CA LEU A 471 12.14 -6.70 10.91
C LEU A 471 11.11 -5.57 11.09
N LEU A 472 9.84 -5.83 10.81
CA LEU A 472 8.75 -4.85 10.87
C LEU A 472 8.23 -4.60 12.29
N MET A 473 8.44 -5.55 13.22
CA MET A 473 8.04 -5.36 14.62
C MET A 473 8.95 -4.37 15.34
N ASN A 474 10.20 -4.21 14.91
CA ASN A 474 11.19 -3.41 15.64
C ASN A 474 10.83 -1.90 15.65
N PRO A 475 10.49 -1.31 16.81
CA PRO A 475 10.04 0.08 16.91
C PRO A 475 11.17 1.11 16.79
N GLU A 476 12.44 0.71 16.90
CA GLU A 476 13.58 1.64 16.76
C GLU A 476 13.74 2.13 15.33
N ALA A 477 13.64 1.20 14.37
CA ALA A 477 13.77 1.52 12.95
C ALA A 477 12.42 1.84 12.30
N ASN A 478 11.33 1.25 12.80
CA ASN A 478 9.94 1.52 12.37
C ASN A 478 9.79 1.60 10.85
N VAL A 479 10.37 0.62 10.14
CA VAL A 479 10.42 0.63 8.68
C VAL A 479 9.06 0.32 8.07
N THR A 480 8.77 0.93 6.92
CA THR A 480 7.54 0.61 6.19
C THR A 480 7.68 -0.72 5.45
N ALA A 481 6.57 -1.45 5.31
CA ALA A 481 6.51 -2.61 4.42
C ALA A 481 6.85 -2.23 2.97
N ILE A 482 6.57 -0.98 2.58
CA ILE A 482 6.88 -0.49 1.23
C ILE A 482 8.36 -0.46 0.95
N TRP A 483 9.10 0.18 1.83
CA TRP A 483 10.54 0.26 1.72
C TRP A 483 11.18 -1.14 1.79
N LEU A 484 10.73 -1.98 2.74
CA LEU A 484 11.28 -3.34 2.88
C LEU A 484 11.04 -4.18 1.63
N GLY A 485 9.83 -4.12 1.03
CA GLY A 485 9.52 -4.83 -0.21
C GLY A 485 10.34 -4.38 -1.40
N VAL A 486 10.56 -3.07 -1.56
CA VAL A 486 11.44 -2.52 -2.59
C VAL A 486 12.87 -3.00 -2.41
N MET A 487 13.39 -2.99 -1.17
CA MET A 487 14.74 -3.47 -0.85
C MET A 487 14.89 -4.97 -1.15
N ILE A 488 13.92 -5.80 -0.75
CA ILE A 488 13.90 -7.23 -1.07
C ILE A 488 13.87 -7.44 -2.59
N GLY A 489 13.01 -6.72 -3.32
CA GLY A 489 12.90 -6.83 -4.78
C GLY A 489 14.20 -6.46 -5.51
N MET A 490 14.86 -5.36 -5.11
CA MET A 490 16.15 -4.97 -5.68
C MET A 490 17.27 -5.97 -5.33
N ASN A 491 17.24 -6.52 -4.12
CA ASN A 491 18.24 -7.50 -3.69
C ASN A 491 18.11 -8.84 -4.44
N ILE A 492 16.89 -9.36 -4.56
CA ILE A 492 16.57 -10.55 -5.37
C ILE A 492 17.01 -10.34 -6.82
N GLN A 493 16.76 -9.16 -7.39
CA GLN A 493 17.19 -8.82 -8.75
C GLN A 493 18.71 -8.91 -8.92
N THR A 494 19.45 -8.39 -7.95
CA THR A 494 20.91 -8.42 -7.96
C THR A 494 21.44 -9.84 -7.82
N SER A 495 20.81 -10.63 -6.95
CA SER A 495 21.14 -12.04 -6.75
C SER A 495 20.96 -12.86 -8.03
N PHE A 496 19.85 -12.67 -8.73
CA PHE A 496 19.51 -13.37 -9.98
C PHE A 496 20.53 -13.15 -11.12
N LEU A 497 21.34 -12.11 -10.99
CA LEU A 497 22.36 -11.66 -11.93
C LEU A 497 23.79 -12.13 -11.54
N THR A 498 24.00 -12.57 -10.30
CA THR A 498 25.34 -12.74 -9.71
C THR A 498 26.01 -14.08 -10.07
N PRO A 499 27.24 -14.08 -10.63
CA PRO A 499 27.99 -15.30 -10.91
C PRO A 499 28.38 -16.09 -9.64
N PRO A 500 28.58 -17.42 -9.73
CA PRO A 500 28.54 -18.24 -10.93
C PRO A 500 27.15 -18.79 -11.28
N PHE A 501 26.17 -18.64 -10.38
CA PHE A 501 24.88 -19.34 -10.44
C PHE A 501 23.67 -18.49 -10.88
N GLY A 502 23.83 -17.18 -11.09
CA GLY A 502 22.70 -16.32 -11.47
C GLY A 502 21.89 -16.85 -12.66
N PHE A 503 20.60 -17.12 -12.45
CA PHE A 503 19.69 -17.72 -13.44
C PHE A 503 19.65 -16.96 -14.77
N ALA A 504 19.71 -15.63 -14.73
CA ALA A 504 19.76 -14.81 -15.95
C ALA A 504 20.97 -15.18 -16.82
N LEU A 505 22.11 -15.50 -16.22
CA LEU A 505 23.33 -15.90 -16.93
C LEU A 505 23.10 -17.21 -17.70
N PHE A 506 22.41 -18.18 -17.09
CA PHE A 506 22.09 -19.45 -17.73
C PHE A 506 21.05 -19.29 -18.84
N TYR A 507 20.05 -18.44 -18.65
CA TYR A 507 19.05 -18.14 -19.67
C TYR A 507 19.69 -17.52 -20.92
N LEU A 508 20.56 -16.52 -20.74
CA LEU A 508 21.29 -15.94 -21.87
C LEU A 508 22.24 -16.96 -22.50
N ARG A 509 22.93 -17.77 -21.68
CA ARG A 509 23.83 -18.82 -22.19
C ARG A 509 23.10 -19.86 -23.04
N GLY A 510 21.84 -20.18 -22.72
CA GLY A 510 21.00 -21.10 -23.48
C GLY A 510 20.69 -20.63 -24.90
N VAL A 511 20.71 -19.32 -25.16
CA VAL A 511 20.42 -18.74 -26.48
C VAL A 511 21.62 -18.08 -27.17
N ALA A 512 22.69 -17.79 -26.43
CA ALA A 512 23.88 -17.16 -26.97
C ALA A 512 24.68 -18.13 -27.86
N ASP A 513 25.21 -17.59 -28.95
CA ASP A 513 26.09 -18.32 -29.87
C ASP A 513 27.38 -18.79 -29.17
N ALA A 514 27.95 -19.89 -29.63
CA ALA A 514 29.15 -20.53 -29.07
C ALA A 514 30.39 -19.61 -29.07
N THR A 515 30.36 -18.55 -29.88
CA THR A 515 31.40 -17.51 -29.93
C THR A 515 31.49 -16.68 -28.65
N VAL A 516 30.41 -16.61 -27.86
CA VAL A 516 30.35 -15.86 -26.60
C VAL A 516 30.70 -16.78 -25.42
N ARG A 517 31.86 -16.52 -24.79
CA ARG A 517 32.31 -17.31 -23.63
C ARG A 517 31.52 -16.96 -22.38
N THR A 518 31.22 -17.94 -21.52
CA THR A 518 30.58 -17.72 -20.20
C THR A 518 31.34 -16.71 -19.36
N PHE A 519 32.69 -16.74 -19.39
CA PHE A 519 33.51 -15.76 -18.67
C PHE A 519 33.32 -14.32 -19.19
N SER A 520 33.02 -14.12 -20.48
CA SER A 520 32.67 -12.81 -21.02
C SER A 520 31.37 -12.30 -20.40
N MET A 521 30.38 -13.19 -20.17
CA MET A 521 29.13 -12.84 -19.50
C MET A 521 29.38 -12.44 -18.03
N TYR A 522 30.17 -13.22 -17.30
CA TYR A 522 30.53 -12.92 -15.91
C TYR A 522 31.25 -11.59 -15.78
N ARG A 523 32.25 -11.32 -16.63
CA ARG A 523 32.94 -10.03 -16.63
C ARG A 523 32.02 -8.88 -17.03
N GLY A 524 31.10 -9.15 -17.95
CA GLY A 524 30.13 -8.18 -18.45
C GLY A 524 29.17 -7.68 -17.40
N VAL A 525 28.81 -8.55 -16.45
CA VAL A 525 27.73 -8.28 -15.51
C VAL A 525 28.18 -7.60 -14.20
N ILE A 526 29.45 -7.76 -13.81
CA ILE A 526 30.01 -7.18 -12.58
C ILE A 526 29.75 -5.66 -12.43
N PRO A 527 29.93 -4.82 -13.47
CA PRO A 527 29.62 -3.39 -13.35
C PRO A 527 28.16 -3.11 -13.03
N PHE A 528 27.23 -3.90 -13.59
CA PHE A 528 25.81 -3.76 -13.36
C PHE A 528 25.40 -4.21 -11.95
N ILE A 529 25.97 -5.33 -11.46
CA ILE A 529 25.82 -5.76 -10.07
C ILE A 529 26.30 -4.67 -9.11
N THR A 530 27.47 -4.08 -9.39
CA THR A 530 28.03 -2.99 -8.56
C THR A 530 27.08 -1.79 -8.52
N MET A 531 26.48 -1.42 -9.65
CA MET A 531 25.48 -0.36 -9.72
C MET A 531 24.18 -0.72 -8.98
N GLN A 532 23.73 -1.98 -9.05
CA GLN A 532 22.56 -2.44 -8.30
C GLN A 532 22.79 -2.41 -6.80
N LEU A 533 23.95 -2.87 -6.32
CA LEU A 533 24.33 -2.80 -4.91
C LEU A 533 24.45 -1.35 -4.43
N LEU A 534 24.99 -0.45 -5.28
CA LEU A 534 25.02 0.98 -4.99
C LEU A 534 23.60 1.56 -4.92
N ALA A 535 22.72 1.23 -5.85
CA ALA A 535 21.33 1.67 -5.84
C ALA A 535 20.59 1.14 -4.60
N LEU A 536 20.82 -0.12 -4.22
CA LEU A 536 20.29 -0.73 -3.01
C LEU A 536 20.76 0.04 -1.76
N ALA A 537 22.04 0.38 -1.67
CA ALA A 537 22.55 1.20 -0.58
C ALA A 537 21.90 2.60 -0.55
N VAL A 538 21.76 3.27 -1.71
CA VAL A 538 21.13 4.59 -1.81
C VAL A 538 19.67 4.56 -1.33
N VAL A 539 18.88 3.60 -1.78
CA VAL A 539 17.48 3.42 -1.32
C VAL A 539 17.43 3.02 0.16
N GLY A 540 18.43 2.26 0.62
CA GLY A 540 18.58 1.88 2.01
C GLY A 540 18.74 3.08 2.95
N TYR A 541 19.59 4.05 2.58
CA TYR A 541 19.81 5.26 3.37
C TYR A 541 18.74 6.34 3.17
N LEU A 542 18.05 6.34 2.02
CA LEU A 542 17.04 7.33 1.66
C LEU A 542 15.65 6.66 1.49
N PRO A 543 14.96 6.33 2.59
CA PRO A 543 13.66 5.67 2.53
C PRO A 543 12.59 6.49 1.79
N SER A 544 12.78 7.81 1.71
CA SER A 544 11.91 8.71 0.95
C SER A 544 11.82 8.36 -0.54
N LEU A 545 12.83 7.71 -1.11
CA LEU A 545 12.79 7.25 -2.50
C LEU A 545 11.69 6.21 -2.74
N ALA A 546 11.39 5.38 -1.73
CA ALA A 546 10.32 4.38 -1.79
C ALA A 546 8.99 4.90 -1.20
N ASN A 547 9.03 5.68 -0.12
CA ASN A 547 7.82 6.04 0.61
C ASN A 547 7.12 7.31 0.12
N TYR A 548 7.86 8.26 -0.48
CA TYR A 548 7.31 9.59 -0.81
C TYR A 548 6.21 9.54 -1.87
N LEU A 549 6.42 8.81 -2.96
CA LEU A 549 5.45 8.76 -4.06
C LEU A 549 4.12 8.11 -3.64
N PRO A 550 4.10 6.94 -2.95
CA PRO A 550 2.88 6.40 -2.37
C PRO A 550 2.16 7.38 -1.44
N ALA A 551 2.87 7.99 -0.49
CA ALA A 551 2.29 8.94 0.46
C ALA A 551 1.69 10.17 -0.24
N ARG A 552 2.40 10.72 -1.23
CA ARG A 552 1.94 11.87 -2.01
C ARG A 552 0.67 11.56 -2.79
N ILE A 553 0.60 10.40 -3.42
CA ILE A 553 -0.56 9.99 -4.20
C ILE A 553 -1.76 9.76 -3.29
N ALA A 554 -1.56 9.03 -2.18
CA ALA A 554 -2.62 8.74 -1.23
C ALA A 554 -3.24 10.01 -0.62
N LEU A 555 -2.42 11.02 -0.29
CA LEU A 555 -2.89 12.26 0.32
C LEU A 555 -3.49 13.27 -0.68
N LEU A 556 -3.17 13.17 -1.97
CA LEU A 556 -3.73 14.02 -3.03
C LEU A 556 -4.92 13.40 -3.77
N GLY A 557 -5.20 12.12 -3.52
CA GLY A 557 -6.28 11.38 -4.16
C GLY A 557 -7.67 11.79 -3.66
N GLU A 558 -8.70 11.38 -4.38
CA GLU A 558 -10.09 11.58 -3.97
C GLU A 558 -10.47 10.73 -2.74
N THR A 559 -9.75 9.63 -2.53
CA THR A 559 -9.89 8.75 -1.36
C THR A 559 -8.95 9.12 -0.22
N ALA A 560 -8.39 10.35 -0.23
CA ALA A 560 -7.44 10.79 0.78
C ALA A 560 -8.05 10.71 2.19
N PRO A 561 -7.31 10.19 3.18
CA PRO A 561 -7.77 10.14 4.56
C PRO A 561 -7.97 11.57 5.12
N PRO A 562 -8.96 11.76 6.01
CA PRO A 562 -9.18 13.06 6.63
C PRO A 562 -7.99 13.44 7.54
N PRO A 563 -7.71 14.73 7.75
CA PRO A 563 -6.62 15.20 8.60
C PRO A 563 -6.73 14.72 10.05
N ARG A 564 -7.91 14.31 10.53
CA ARG A 564 -8.14 13.69 11.85
C ARG A 564 -7.63 12.24 11.98
N ASN A 565 -7.17 11.63 10.88
CA ASN A 565 -6.62 10.27 10.93
C ASN A 565 -5.41 10.21 11.90
N PRO A 566 -5.41 9.32 12.91
CA PRO A 566 -4.33 9.21 13.88
C PRO A 566 -2.93 9.11 13.26
N ARG A 567 -2.80 8.39 12.12
CA ARG A 567 -1.52 8.18 11.43
C ARG A 567 -0.91 9.45 10.84
N LEU A 568 -1.72 10.48 10.61
CA LEU A 568 -1.26 11.76 10.06
C LEU A 568 -0.91 12.76 11.15
N GLN A 569 -1.35 12.53 12.39
CA GLN A 569 -1.39 13.59 13.41
C GLN A 569 -0.04 14.15 13.72
N TRP A 570 0.95 13.30 13.89
CA TRP A 570 2.29 13.76 14.21
C TRP A 570 2.83 14.75 13.16
N CYS A 571 2.72 14.41 11.88
CA CYS A 571 3.14 15.29 10.78
C CYS A 571 2.25 16.51 10.62
N VAL A 572 0.96 16.41 10.93
CA VAL A 572 0.04 17.55 10.86
C VAL A 572 0.35 18.55 11.98
N GLU A 573 0.60 18.07 13.19
CA GLU A 573 0.93 18.86 14.37
C GLU A 573 2.27 19.56 14.21
N ASP A 574 3.31 18.85 13.78
CA ASP A 574 4.62 19.44 13.47
C ASP A 574 4.51 20.65 12.50
N ILE A 575 3.58 20.59 11.55
CA ILE A 575 3.34 21.71 10.63
C ILE A 575 2.49 22.82 11.28
N LEU A 576 1.54 22.46 12.16
CA LEU A 576 0.73 23.43 12.89
C LEU A 576 1.60 24.25 13.86
N ASP A 577 2.57 23.61 14.51
CA ASP A 577 3.51 24.25 15.44
C ASP A 577 4.32 25.36 14.73
N GLU A 578 4.70 25.17 13.46
CA GLU A 578 5.35 26.22 12.67
C GLU A 578 4.42 27.36 12.25
N THR A 579 3.13 27.09 12.05
CA THR A 579 2.22 28.00 11.32
C THR A 579 1.27 28.77 12.23
N VAL A 580 0.80 28.17 13.32
CA VAL A 580 -0.16 28.76 14.26
C VAL A 580 0.41 29.98 15.01
N PRO A 581 1.67 29.98 15.49
CA PRO A 581 2.23 31.15 16.20
C PRO A 581 2.23 32.42 15.35
N GLY A 582 2.46 32.30 14.04
CA GLY A 582 2.43 33.43 13.10
C GLY A 582 1.03 34.01 12.87
N GLN A 583 -0.04 33.27 13.18
CA GLN A 583 -1.43 33.69 13.00
C GLN A 583 -2.10 34.21 14.28
N ARG A 584 -1.49 34.02 15.46
CA ARG A 584 -2.08 34.38 16.76
C ARG A 584 -2.66 35.79 16.79
N ALA A 585 -1.85 36.80 16.46
CA ALA A 585 -2.28 38.20 16.50
C ALA A 585 -3.46 38.50 15.56
N ARG A 586 -3.51 37.83 14.40
CA ARG A 586 -4.59 38.00 13.42
C ARG A 586 -5.88 37.35 13.89
N VAL A 587 -5.79 36.15 14.47
CA VAL A 587 -6.96 35.43 15.02
C VAL A 587 -7.51 36.17 16.24
N GLU A 588 -6.66 36.65 17.14
CA GLU A 588 -7.06 37.48 18.29
C GLU A 588 -7.77 38.78 17.85
N GLU A 589 -7.27 39.45 16.80
CA GLU A 589 -7.92 40.61 16.20
C GLU A 589 -9.34 40.27 15.68
N LEU A 590 -9.48 39.15 14.97
CA LEU A 590 -10.76 38.70 14.42
C LEU A 590 -11.74 38.29 15.51
N ILE A 591 -11.27 37.63 16.57
CA ILE A 591 -12.08 37.31 17.76
C ILE A 591 -12.58 38.59 18.41
N ALA A 592 -11.72 39.60 18.59
CA ALA A 592 -12.13 40.90 19.12
C ALA A 592 -13.20 41.58 18.25
N GLN A 593 -13.09 41.47 16.92
CA GLN A 593 -14.12 41.97 15.99
C GLN A 593 -15.45 41.23 16.12
N VAL A 594 -15.42 39.90 16.32
CA VAL A 594 -16.64 39.09 16.55
C VAL A 594 -17.27 39.45 17.91
N ARG A 595 -16.47 39.58 18.98
CA ARG A 595 -16.97 40.00 20.31
C ARG A 595 -17.56 41.42 20.29
N ALA A 596 -17.02 42.31 19.46
CA ALA A 596 -17.54 43.65 19.25
C ALA A 596 -18.79 43.69 18.33
N ALA A 597 -19.18 42.57 17.72
CA ALA A 597 -20.40 42.48 16.93
C ALA A 597 -21.62 42.31 17.85
N ASP A 598 -22.78 42.80 17.41
CA ASP A 598 -24.02 42.53 18.13
C ASP A 598 -24.45 41.07 17.92
N ALA A 599 -24.28 40.26 18.96
CA ALA A 599 -24.69 38.85 18.99
C ALA A 599 -26.15 38.66 19.47
N SER A 600 -26.85 39.73 19.85
CA SER A 600 -28.26 39.70 20.27
C SER A 600 -29.21 39.04 19.25
N PRO A 601 -28.96 39.11 17.92
CA PRO A 601 -29.75 38.37 16.95
C PRO A 601 -29.78 36.86 17.19
N LEU A 602 -28.69 36.24 17.64
CA LEU A 602 -28.61 34.78 17.80
C LEU A 602 -29.52 34.26 18.92
N PRO A 603 -30.06 33.03 18.81
CA PRO A 603 -30.72 32.36 19.94
C PRO A 603 -29.80 32.24 21.16
N ARG A 604 -30.34 32.33 22.39
CA ARG A 604 -29.56 32.28 23.64
C ARG A 604 -28.64 31.07 23.77
N ALA A 605 -29.04 29.92 23.23
CA ALA A 605 -28.20 28.72 23.21
C ALA A 605 -26.95 28.96 22.34
N ARG A 606 -27.13 29.50 21.13
CA ARG A 606 -26.05 29.83 20.19
C ARG A 606 -25.15 30.96 20.66
N GLN A 607 -25.68 31.93 21.42
CA GLN A 607 -24.85 32.95 22.07
C GLN A 607 -23.84 32.32 23.05
N ARG A 608 -24.31 31.39 23.90
CA ARG A 608 -23.43 30.67 24.84
C ARG A 608 -22.40 29.79 24.13
N ASP A 609 -22.81 29.15 23.03
CA ASP A 609 -21.90 28.34 22.23
C ASP A 609 -20.86 29.19 21.51
N LEU A 610 -21.25 30.37 21.01
CA LEU A 610 -20.33 31.36 20.43
C LEU A 610 -19.31 31.83 21.46
N ASP A 611 -19.75 32.25 22.65
CA ASP A 611 -18.86 32.70 23.72
C ASP A 611 -17.87 31.59 24.10
N ARG A 612 -18.36 30.36 24.30
CA ARG A 612 -17.51 29.19 24.60
C ARG A 612 -16.51 28.91 23.48
N ALA A 613 -16.89 29.06 22.21
CA ALA A 613 -16.02 28.85 21.08
C ALA A 613 -14.92 29.93 20.98
N LEU A 614 -15.25 31.18 21.26
CA LEU A 614 -14.27 32.28 21.26
C LEU A 614 -13.26 32.11 22.41
N ASP A 615 -13.74 31.77 23.62
CA ASP A 615 -12.87 31.45 24.76
C ASP A 615 -12.00 30.21 24.46
N GLY A 616 -12.58 29.21 23.80
CA GLY A 616 -11.89 28.01 23.36
C GLY A 616 -10.76 28.30 22.37
N TYR A 617 -10.97 29.22 21.42
CA TYR A 617 -9.91 29.67 20.51
C TYR A 617 -8.77 30.40 21.21
N GLU A 618 -9.09 31.34 22.10
CA GLU A 618 -8.09 32.06 22.90
C GLU A 618 -7.26 31.08 23.73
N SER A 619 -7.93 30.14 24.43
CA SER A 619 -7.25 29.11 25.21
C SER A 619 -6.46 28.10 24.37
N SER A 620 -6.83 27.89 23.10
CA SER A 620 -6.11 26.96 22.21
C SER A 620 -4.67 27.40 21.96
N PHE A 621 -4.38 28.71 21.92
CA PHE A 621 -3.00 29.21 21.79
C PHE A 621 -2.16 28.94 23.03
N ASP A 622 -2.75 29.10 24.21
CA ASP A 622 -2.07 28.84 25.47
C ASP A 622 -1.87 27.33 25.69
N LEU A 623 -2.85 26.51 25.29
CA LEU A 623 -2.75 25.05 25.28
C LEU A 623 -1.71 24.55 24.27
N LEU A 624 -1.58 25.20 23.10
CA LEU A 624 -0.52 24.90 22.14
C LEU A 624 0.85 25.19 22.74
N THR A 625 1.01 26.36 23.37
CA THR A 625 2.26 26.73 24.05
C THR A 625 2.60 25.75 25.20
N ALA A 626 1.58 25.29 25.93
CA ALA A 626 1.76 24.28 26.98
C ALA A 626 2.16 22.92 26.40
N PHE A 627 1.56 22.52 25.27
CA PHE A 627 1.93 21.32 24.53
C PHE A 627 3.38 21.40 24.03
N GLU A 628 3.78 22.49 23.37
CA GLU A 628 5.15 22.74 22.92
C GLU A 628 6.14 22.66 24.10
N ALA A 629 5.83 23.31 25.23
CA ALA A 629 6.69 23.27 26.41
C ALA A 629 6.83 21.86 27.00
N THR A 630 5.77 21.04 26.97
CA THR A 630 5.85 19.63 27.40
C THR A 630 6.64 18.77 26.42
N GLN A 631 6.56 19.05 25.12
CA GLN A 631 7.34 18.37 24.08
C GLN A 631 8.83 18.72 24.18
N ASP A 632 9.17 20.01 24.34
CA ASP A 632 10.54 20.46 24.59
C ASP A 632 11.13 19.82 25.85
N ALA A 633 10.32 19.64 26.90
CA ALA A 633 10.76 18.94 28.11
C ALA A 633 11.05 17.46 27.87
N ILE A 634 10.26 16.78 27.02
CA ILE A 634 10.53 15.40 26.59
C ILE A 634 11.79 15.34 25.74
N ASP A 635 11.96 16.24 24.79
CA ASP A 635 13.13 16.29 23.91
C ASP A 635 14.40 16.58 24.69
N ALA A 636 14.34 17.44 25.73
CA ALA A 636 15.44 17.69 26.64
C ALA A 636 15.77 16.49 27.56
N ALA A 637 14.76 15.71 27.97
CA ALA A 637 14.94 14.52 28.81
C ALA A 637 15.40 13.28 28.02
N THR A 638 15.08 13.22 26.72
CA THR A 638 15.31 12.06 25.85
C THR A 638 16.78 11.62 25.79
N PRO A 639 17.79 12.49 25.60
CA PRO A 639 19.20 12.09 25.54
C PRO A 639 19.70 11.40 26.81
N GLY A 640 19.15 11.73 27.98
CA GLY A 640 19.49 11.11 29.25
C GLY A 640 18.76 9.78 29.48
N TYR A 641 17.49 9.70 29.08
CA TYR A 641 16.65 8.53 29.30
C TYR A 641 16.86 7.42 28.24
N GLN A 642 17.01 7.78 26.96
CA GLN A 642 17.07 6.82 25.85
C GLN A 642 18.20 5.77 25.99
N PRO A 643 19.44 6.12 26.39
CA PRO A 643 20.49 5.12 26.59
C PRO A 643 20.16 4.16 27.74
N LEU A 644 19.63 4.68 28.86
CA LEU A 644 19.21 3.86 30.01
C LEU A 644 18.09 2.90 29.61
N HIS A 645 17.08 3.41 28.90
CA HIS A 645 15.97 2.62 28.41
C HIS A 645 16.40 1.52 27.43
N ARG A 646 17.32 1.81 26.50
CA ARG A 646 17.89 0.78 25.60
C ARG A 646 18.60 -0.33 26.36
N VAL A 647 19.41 0.01 27.37
CA VAL A 647 20.10 -0.99 28.19
C VAL A 647 19.10 -1.85 28.96
N VAL A 648 18.11 -1.24 29.61
CA VAL A 648 17.10 -1.99 30.38
C VAL A 648 16.21 -2.83 29.46
N ARG A 649 15.88 -2.35 28.26
CA ARG A 649 15.12 -3.12 27.27
C ARG A 649 15.92 -4.34 26.80
N GLN A 650 17.22 -4.19 26.57
CA GLN A 650 18.10 -5.31 26.25
C GLN A 650 18.17 -6.32 27.42
N ILE A 651 18.33 -5.84 28.66
CA ILE A 651 18.31 -6.69 29.86
C ILE A 651 16.97 -7.45 29.99
N ARG A 652 15.83 -6.78 29.75
CA ARG A 652 14.51 -7.41 29.79
C ARG A 652 14.34 -8.47 28.70
N ALA A 653 14.79 -8.18 27.49
CA ALA A 653 14.77 -9.15 26.39
C ALA A 653 15.68 -10.37 26.68
N ASP A 654 16.84 -10.15 27.30
CA ASP A 654 17.73 -11.23 27.75
C ASP A 654 17.08 -12.08 28.86
N ARG A 655 16.38 -11.41 29.80
CA ARG A 655 15.64 -12.07 30.88
C ARG A 655 14.49 -12.93 30.35
N GLU A 656 13.67 -12.38 29.45
CA GLU A 656 12.51 -13.07 28.88
C GLU A 656 12.95 -14.32 28.09
N ARG A 657 14.07 -14.25 27.37
CA ARG A 657 14.67 -15.43 26.72
C ARG A 657 15.12 -16.51 27.71
N LEU A 658 15.71 -16.11 28.83
CA LEU A 658 16.08 -17.05 29.89
C LEU A 658 14.84 -17.64 30.58
N GLU A 659 13.79 -16.85 30.81
CA GLU A 659 12.52 -17.32 31.38
C GLU A 659 11.82 -18.34 30.45
N GLU A 660 11.79 -18.09 29.14
CA GLU A 660 11.27 -19.03 28.14
C GLU A 660 12.09 -20.34 28.13
N SER A 661 13.43 -20.21 28.15
CA SER A 661 14.33 -21.36 28.23
C SER A 661 14.11 -22.17 29.51
N ILE A 662 13.98 -21.51 30.67
CA ILE A 662 13.67 -22.17 31.95
C ILE A 662 12.35 -22.92 31.85
N ALA A 663 11.30 -22.31 31.31
CA ALA A 663 10.00 -22.95 31.16
C ALA A 663 10.07 -24.22 30.28
N GLU A 664 10.88 -24.21 29.23
CA GLU A 664 11.14 -25.39 28.39
C GLU A 664 11.85 -26.50 29.19
N HIS A 665 12.90 -26.15 29.95
CA HIS A 665 13.65 -27.11 30.76
C HIS A 665 12.80 -27.68 31.88
N GLU A 666 11.98 -26.87 32.56
CA GLU A 666 11.01 -27.30 33.57
C GLU A 666 9.97 -28.26 32.97
N THR A 667 9.41 -27.93 31.81
CA THR A 667 8.48 -28.82 31.10
C THR A 667 9.14 -30.17 30.76
N ARG A 668 10.42 -30.16 30.38
CA ARG A 668 11.18 -31.39 30.09
C ARG A 668 11.46 -32.19 31.36
N ILE A 669 11.82 -31.53 32.46
CA ILE A 669 12.00 -32.14 33.79
C ILE A 669 10.72 -32.87 34.23
N GLU A 670 9.54 -32.26 34.04
CA GLU A 670 8.25 -32.88 34.37
C GLU A 670 7.93 -34.14 33.55
N ARG A 671 8.43 -34.19 32.30
CA ARG A 671 8.23 -35.32 31.38
C ARG A 671 9.14 -36.52 31.70
N LEU A 672 10.32 -36.28 32.26
CA LEU A 672 11.28 -37.32 32.68
C LEU A 672 10.81 -37.94 34.00
N ARG A 673 10.17 -39.12 33.95
CA ARG A 673 9.47 -39.73 35.13
C ARG A 673 10.16 -40.95 35.70
N THR A 674 11.11 -41.57 35.01
CA THR A 674 11.71 -42.85 35.42
C THR A 674 12.99 -42.66 36.25
N GLU A 675 13.35 -43.65 37.08
CA GLU A 675 14.59 -43.61 37.87
C GLU A 675 15.86 -43.61 37.02
N ALA A 676 15.80 -44.16 35.79
CA ALA A 676 16.91 -44.14 34.85
C ALA A 676 17.24 -42.73 34.33
N GLU A 677 16.27 -41.81 34.37
CA GLU A 677 16.37 -40.42 33.89
C GLU A 677 16.75 -39.43 35.02
N ALA A 678 16.99 -39.92 36.24
CA ALA A 678 17.28 -39.06 37.40
C ALA A 678 18.54 -38.20 37.21
N ALA A 679 19.54 -38.70 36.47
CA ALA A 679 20.76 -37.96 36.15
C ALA A 679 20.49 -36.80 35.18
N GLU A 680 19.72 -37.05 34.10
CA GLU A 680 19.32 -36.03 33.12
C GLU A 680 18.45 -34.95 33.79
N ARG A 681 17.56 -35.34 34.70
CA ARG A 681 16.76 -34.39 35.49
C ARG A 681 17.62 -33.49 36.37
N ALA A 682 18.65 -34.04 37.01
CA ALA A 682 19.56 -33.27 37.85
C ALA A 682 20.43 -32.30 37.03
N GLU A 683 20.82 -32.69 35.80
CA GLU A 683 21.54 -31.83 34.86
C GLU A 683 20.67 -30.67 34.39
N LEU A 684 19.45 -30.94 33.92
CA LEU A 684 18.50 -29.88 33.53
C LEU A 684 18.16 -28.94 34.69
N GLN A 685 18.03 -29.47 35.92
CA GLN A 685 17.80 -28.63 37.09
C GLN A 685 19.00 -27.73 37.38
N ALA A 686 20.24 -28.22 37.22
CA ALA A 686 21.42 -27.40 37.38
C ALA A 686 21.53 -26.29 36.32
N GLU A 687 21.09 -26.56 35.08
CA GLU A 687 20.98 -25.55 34.03
C GLU A 687 19.92 -24.49 34.36
N VAL A 688 18.75 -24.91 34.85
CA VAL A 688 17.70 -23.99 35.35
C VAL A 688 18.23 -23.12 36.47
N ASP A 689 18.90 -23.69 37.47
CA ASP A 689 19.49 -22.95 38.59
C ASP A 689 20.55 -21.95 38.10
N ALA A 690 21.35 -22.33 37.10
CA ALA A 690 22.33 -21.45 36.47
C ALA A 690 21.68 -20.30 35.69
N MET A 691 20.60 -20.56 34.95
CA MET A 691 19.82 -19.54 34.25
C MET A 691 19.13 -18.59 35.23
N GLN A 692 18.58 -19.11 36.34
CA GLN A 692 18.02 -18.28 37.42
C GLN A 692 19.09 -17.38 38.06
N ALA A 693 20.31 -17.88 38.25
CA ALA A 693 21.43 -17.07 38.70
C ALA A 693 21.82 -15.97 37.68
N GLN A 694 21.74 -16.26 36.37
CA GLN A 694 21.94 -15.27 35.32
C GLN A 694 20.84 -14.20 35.32
N ILE A 695 19.57 -14.58 35.51
CA ILE A 695 18.45 -13.64 35.67
C ILE A 695 18.72 -12.72 36.86
N ALA A 696 19.11 -13.25 38.01
CA ALA A 696 19.44 -12.42 39.18
C ALA A 696 20.62 -11.47 38.90
N ALA A 697 21.61 -11.90 38.12
CA ALA A 697 22.73 -11.04 37.70
C ALA A 697 22.30 -9.94 36.72
N LEU A 698 21.38 -10.24 35.79
CA LEU A 698 20.78 -9.29 34.86
C LEU A 698 19.94 -8.24 35.59
N GLU A 699 19.12 -8.65 36.56
CA GLU A 699 18.34 -7.74 37.41
C GLU A 699 19.24 -6.81 38.23
N ALA A 700 20.35 -7.33 38.75
CA ALA A 700 21.34 -6.52 39.45
C ALA A 700 22.12 -5.56 38.53
N ALA A 701 22.16 -5.83 37.22
CA ALA A 701 22.81 -4.98 36.22
C ALA A 701 21.94 -3.80 35.75
N VAL A 702 20.67 -3.74 36.17
CA VAL A 702 19.79 -2.60 35.89
C VAL A 702 20.36 -1.33 36.55
N PRO A 703 20.57 -0.24 35.81
CA PRO A 703 21.08 1.01 36.38
C PRO A 703 20.16 1.55 37.49
N ALA A 704 20.74 1.92 38.64
CA ALA A 704 19.97 2.41 39.79
C ALA A 704 19.15 3.69 39.49
N GLU A 705 19.62 4.49 38.53
CA GLU A 705 18.96 5.73 38.08
C GLU A 705 17.75 5.47 37.17
N TYR A 706 17.57 4.25 36.66
CA TYR A 706 16.56 3.94 35.65
C TYR A 706 15.13 4.15 36.16
N GLU A 707 14.79 3.64 37.36
CA GLU A 707 13.41 3.72 37.87
C GLU A 707 12.97 5.18 38.08
N GLU A 708 13.84 6.01 38.65
CA GLU A 708 13.56 7.43 38.83
C GLU A 708 13.43 8.14 37.48
N ALA A 709 14.35 7.88 36.54
CA ALA A 709 14.31 8.45 35.20
C ALA A 709 13.07 7.98 34.40
N HIS A 710 12.67 6.71 34.53
CA HIS A 710 11.49 6.14 33.87
C HIS A 710 10.21 6.75 34.41
N HIS A 711 10.07 6.90 35.72
CA HIS A 711 8.93 7.56 36.33
C HIS A 711 8.83 9.03 35.93
N ALA A 712 9.95 9.76 35.94
CA ALA A 712 10.01 11.14 35.49
C ALA A 712 9.62 11.26 34.00
N PHE A 713 10.17 10.41 33.13
CA PHE A 713 9.87 10.42 31.71
C PHE A 713 8.40 10.07 31.42
N ARG A 714 7.85 9.04 32.08
CA ARG A 714 6.42 8.67 31.97
C ARG A 714 5.48 9.78 32.42
N ALA A 715 5.85 10.54 33.46
CA ALA A 715 5.08 11.69 33.91
C ALA A 715 5.07 12.80 32.84
N LEU A 716 6.21 13.07 32.21
CA LEU A 716 6.31 14.01 31.09
C LEU A 716 5.47 13.57 29.89
N THR A 717 5.57 12.30 29.47
CA THR A 717 4.77 11.75 28.36
C THR A 717 3.27 11.80 28.62
N ARG A 718 2.83 11.53 29.87
CA ARG A 718 1.42 11.68 30.25
C ARG A 718 0.97 13.13 30.19
N SER A 719 1.79 14.05 30.72
CA SER A 719 1.50 15.48 30.68
C SER A 719 1.39 16.00 29.24
N GLU A 720 2.28 15.55 28.35
CA GLU A 720 2.23 15.89 26.92
C GLU A 720 0.97 15.34 26.25
N ALA A 721 0.62 14.08 26.52
CA ALA A 721 -0.58 13.46 25.96
C ALA A 721 -1.87 14.18 26.39
N ASP A 722 -1.93 14.62 27.66
CA ASP A 722 -3.04 15.40 28.20
C ASP A 722 -3.10 16.80 27.59
N ALA A 723 -1.98 17.51 27.49
CA ALA A 723 -1.89 18.83 26.85
C ALA A 723 -2.29 18.77 25.36
N ARG A 724 -1.76 17.79 24.62
CA ARG A 724 -2.10 17.52 23.22
C ARG A 724 -3.60 17.23 23.06
N ARG A 725 -4.18 16.39 23.93
CA ARG A 725 -5.61 16.07 23.88
C ARG A 725 -6.47 17.31 24.15
N ALA A 726 -6.09 18.13 25.13
CA ALA A 726 -6.78 19.37 25.46
C ALA A 726 -6.73 20.36 24.28
N PHE A 727 -5.57 20.55 23.66
CA PHE A 727 -5.42 21.40 22.46
C PHE A 727 -6.30 20.91 21.30
N ARG A 728 -6.26 19.61 20.98
CA ARG A 728 -7.09 19.01 19.92
C ARG A 728 -8.59 19.25 20.19
N GLN A 729 -9.05 19.01 21.41
CA GLN A 729 -10.46 19.19 21.76
C GLN A 729 -10.88 20.67 21.71
N ALA A 730 -10.06 21.58 22.24
CA ALA A 730 -10.36 23.01 22.25
C ALA A 730 -10.44 23.57 20.82
N SER A 731 -9.46 23.25 19.97
CA SER A 731 -9.43 23.70 18.58
C SER A 731 -10.58 23.13 17.73
N GLU A 732 -10.82 21.81 17.80
CA GLU A 732 -11.90 21.14 17.06
C GLU A 732 -13.29 21.66 17.47
N GLN A 733 -13.57 21.74 18.76
CA GLN A 733 -14.88 22.18 19.25
C GLN A 733 -15.14 23.65 18.92
N SER A 734 -14.12 24.51 19.06
CA SER A 734 -14.25 25.94 18.76
C SER A 734 -14.48 26.18 17.28
N TYR A 735 -13.72 25.51 16.40
CA TYR A 735 -13.90 25.61 14.96
C TYR A 735 -15.23 25.06 14.49
N ALA A 736 -15.63 23.87 14.95
CA ALA A 736 -16.92 23.29 14.61
C ALA A 736 -18.09 24.20 15.02
N ALA A 737 -18.04 24.77 16.23
CA ALA A 737 -19.07 25.69 16.71
C ALA A 737 -19.17 26.96 15.84
N ILE A 738 -18.05 27.61 15.49
CA ILE A 738 -18.07 28.81 14.63
C ILE A 738 -18.56 28.46 13.23
N ARG A 739 -18.07 27.36 12.63
CA ARG A 739 -18.51 26.88 11.31
C ARG A 739 -20.01 26.64 11.29
N ASP A 740 -20.54 25.94 12.30
CA ASP A 740 -21.95 25.57 12.37
C ASP A 740 -22.84 26.82 12.57
N ILE A 741 -22.46 27.75 13.47
CA ILE A 741 -23.20 29.01 13.66
C ILE A 741 -23.19 29.85 12.37
N ALA A 742 -22.04 29.95 11.70
CA ALA A 742 -21.91 30.68 10.44
C ALA A 742 -22.77 30.04 9.33
N ALA A 743 -22.79 28.70 9.22
CA ALA A 743 -23.61 27.98 8.26
C ALA A 743 -25.11 28.17 8.52
N GLU A 744 -25.53 28.14 9.79
CA GLU A 744 -26.93 28.37 10.17
C GLU A 744 -27.39 29.79 9.85
N ALA A 745 -26.56 30.79 10.13
CA ALA A 745 -26.83 32.18 9.80
C ALA A 745 -26.85 32.41 8.27
N ALA A 746 -25.97 31.74 7.52
CA ALA A 746 -25.93 31.81 6.05
C ALA A 746 -27.16 31.22 5.36
N ALA A 747 -27.92 30.34 6.03
CA ALA A 747 -29.13 29.72 5.49
C ALA A 747 -30.35 30.68 5.42
N ALA A 748 -30.20 31.96 5.79
CA ALA A 748 -31.27 32.96 5.85
C ALA A 748 -32.18 32.98 4.60
N ASP A 749 -31.58 33.06 3.42
CA ASP A 749 -32.32 33.15 2.14
C ASP A 749 -33.06 31.84 1.82
N GLY A 750 -32.48 30.69 2.18
CA GLY A 750 -33.11 29.38 1.99
C GLY A 750 -34.38 29.21 2.83
N PHE A 751 -34.35 29.62 4.10
CA PHE A 751 -35.54 29.61 4.96
C PHE A 751 -36.59 30.63 4.49
N ALA A 752 -36.15 31.83 4.05
CA ALA A 752 -37.05 32.85 3.51
C ALA A 752 -37.77 32.38 2.23
N ALA A 753 -37.09 31.63 1.36
CA ALA A 753 -37.67 31.07 0.14
C ALA A 753 -38.74 30.00 0.41
N LEU A 754 -38.65 29.26 1.52
CA LEU A 754 -39.62 28.22 1.91
C LEU A 754 -40.89 28.79 2.54
N ARG A 755 -40.84 30.01 3.09
CA ARG A 755 -41.96 30.67 3.75
C ARG A 755 -43.29 30.66 2.99
N PRO A 756 -43.37 31.06 1.69
CA PRO A 756 -44.65 31.05 0.97
C PRO A 756 -45.24 29.65 0.84
N THR A 757 -44.41 28.64 0.58
CA THR A 757 -44.84 27.24 0.46
C THR A 757 -45.31 26.68 1.80
N VAL A 758 -44.56 26.91 2.87
CA VAL A 758 -44.96 26.47 4.22
C VAL A 758 -46.23 27.18 4.69
N ALA A 759 -46.39 28.47 4.37
CA ALA A 759 -47.61 29.21 4.71
C ALA A 759 -48.85 28.65 4.00
N ASP A 760 -48.73 28.25 2.72
CA ASP A 760 -49.82 27.58 1.99
C ASP A 760 -50.19 26.23 2.62
N ILE A 761 -49.18 25.42 2.94
CA ILE A 761 -49.36 24.11 3.59
C ILE A 761 -50.04 24.28 4.95
N VAL A 762 -49.59 25.23 5.78
CA VAL A 762 -50.17 25.51 7.11
C VAL A 762 -51.62 25.99 6.98
N ALA A 763 -51.92 26.85 5.99
CA ALA A 763 -53.28 27.32 5.75
C ALA A 763 -54.23 26.17 5.31
N ARG A 764 -53.73 25.26 4.47
CA ARG A 764 -54.50 24.09 3.99
C ARG A 764 -54.62 23.01 5.06
N ALA A 765 -53.63 22.84 5.93
CA ALA A 765 -53.64 21.87 7.02
C ALA A 765 -54.79 22.10 8.01
N GLY A 766 -55.17 23.36 8.24
CA GLY A 766 -56.33 23.71 9.07
C GLY A 766 -57.70 23.46 8.42
N ALA A 767 -57.74 23.16 7.11
CA ALA A 767 -58.96 22.98 6.33
C ALA A 767 -59.14 21.55 5.79
N VAL A 768 -58.30 20.59 6.24
CA VAL A 768 -58.38 19.19 5.79
C VAL A 768 -59.65 18.54 6.31
N SER A 769 -60.51 18.09 5.38
CA SER A 769 -61.78 17.43 5.70
C SER A 769 -61.79 15.93 5.39
N ASP A 770 -60.94 15.47 4.46
CA ASP A 770 -60.92 14.09 3.98
C ASP A 770 -59.50 13.47 3.98
N GLU A 771 -59.41 12.15 4.16
CA GLU A 771 -58.16 11.39 4.28
C GLU A 771 -57.24 11.55 3.05
N ALA A 772 -57.82 11.58 1.84
CA ALA A 772 -57.07 11.80 0.59
C ALA A 772 -56.41 13.18 0.51
N GLN A 773 -57.02 14.22 1.12
CA GLN A 773 -56.43 15.56 1.18
C GLN A 773 -55.28 15.61 2.19
N GLY A 774 -55.41 14.91 3.31
CA GLY A 774 -54.36 14.79 4.32
C GLY A 774 -53.12 14.05 3.79
N GLU A 775 -53.33 13.00 2.99
CA GLU A 775 -52.25 12.20 2.40
C GLU A 775 -51.47 13.00 1.33
N ALA A 776 -52.17 13.74 0.46
CA ALA A 776 -51.54 14.63 -0.53
C ALA A 776 -50.76 15.77 0.15
N LEU A 777 -51.30 16.37 1.20
CA LEU A 777 -50.63 17.43 1.95
C LEU A 777 -49.41 16.91 2.72
N ALA A 778 -49.48 15.68 3.23
CA ALA A 778 -48.34 15.01 3.87
C ALA A 778 -47.18 14.74 2.91
N GLU A 779 -47.46 14.48 1.62
CA GLU A 779 -46.46 14.34 0.57
C GLU A 779 -45.77 15.69 0.27
N GLU A 780 -46.53 16.79 0.20
CA GLU A 780 -45.98 18.15 0.07
C GLU A 780 -45.10 18.53 1.27
N VAL A 781 -45.53 18.21 2.50
CA VAL A 781 -44.71 18.38 3.71
C VAL A 781 -43.42 17.57 3.61
N SER A 782 -43.49 16.32 3.14
CA SER A 782 -42.29 15.48 2.93
C SER A 782 -41.33 16.08 1.91
N ALA A 783 -41.84 16.75 0.86
CA ALA A 783 -41.01 17.43 -0.12
C ALA A 783 -40.30 18.65 0.48
N VAL A 784 -40.97 19.40 1.35
CA VAL A 784 -40.36 20.52 2.10
C VAL A 784 -39.33 20.00 3.12
N GLU A 785 -39.61 18.91 3.83
CA GLU A 785 -38.63 18.25 4.71
C GLU A 785 -37.35 17.85 3.94
N ALA A 786 -37.50 17.36 2.71
CA ALA A 786 -36.38 17.02 1.85
C ALA A 786 -35.54 18.24 1.45
N GLN A 787 -36.18 19.39 1.15
CA GLN A 787 -35.48 20.64 0.88
C GLN A 787 -34.78 21.19 2.13
N LEU A 788 -35.41 21.09 3.31
CA LEU A 788 -34.84 21.51 4.58
C LEU A 788 -33.62 20.68 5.02
N ASN A 789 -33.50 19.43 4.58
CA ASN A 789 -32.31 18.61 4.86
C ASN A 789 -31.02 19.20 4.26
N ALA A 790 -31.13 20.04 3.23
CA ALA A 790 -29.98 20.72 2.63
C ALA A 790 -29.59 22.02 3.36
N LEU A 791 -30.42 22.53 4.27
CA LEU A 791 -30.19 23.78 5.00
C LEU A 791 -29.68 23.50 6.42
N ALA A 792 -28.63 24.24 6.84
CA ALA A 792 -28.07 24.13 8.18
C ALA A 792 -29.04 24.66 9.25
N GLY A 793 -29.07 24.00 10.42
CA GLY A 793 -29.91 24.40 11.56
C GLY A 793 -31.42 24.20 11.34
N SER A 794 -31.81 23.24 10.50
CA SER A 794 -33.22 22.93 10.21
C SER A 794 -33.86 21.88 11.15
N SER A 795 -33.15 21.40 12.18
CA SER A 795 -33.62 20.34 13.07
C SER A 795 -34.95 20.66 13.74
N ASP A 796 -35.08 21.88 14.26
CA ASP A 796 -36.23 22.27 15.08
C ASP A 796 -37.48 22.40 14.20
N LEU A 797 -37.35 23.08 13.06
CA LEU A 797 -38.42 23.18 12.06
C LEU A 797 -38.80 21.82 11.45
N ARG A 798 -37.82 20.94 11.19
CA ARG A 798 -38.10 19.56 10.72
C ARG A 798 -38.84 18.75 11.77
N SER A 799 -38.52 18.92 13.05
CA SER A 799 -39.24 18.25 14.13
C SER A 799 -40.72 18.63 14.10
N GLU A 800 -41.02 19.93 13.99
CA GLU A 800 -42.39 20.46 13.89
C GLU A 800 -43.12 19.99 12.62
N LEU A 801 -42.46 20.03 11.45
CA LEU A 801 -43.01 19.52 10.19
C LEU A 801 -43.28 18.01 10.23
N SER A 802 -42.40 17.24 10.87
CA SER A 802 -42.60 15.80 11.04
C SER A 802 -43.76 15.48 11.97
N GLY A 803 -43.98 16.34 12.98
CA GLY A 803 -45.15 16.31 13.84
C GLY A 803 -46.42 16.54 13.04
N LEU A 804 -46.45 17.61 12.25
CA LEU A 804 -47.57 17.95 11.37
C LEU A 804 -47.86 16.82 10.37
N ARG A 805 -46.84 16.26 9.70
CA ARG A 805 -46.98 15.15 8.74
C ARG A 805 -47.60 13.89 9.36
N ARG A 806 -47.24 13.56 10.60
CA ARG A 806 -47.80 12.42 11.35
C ARG A 806 -49.27 12.61 11.70
N PHE A 807 -49.73 13.85 11.90
CA PHE A 807 -51.13 14.15 12.16
C PHE A 807 -51.96 14.26 10.87
N LEU A 808 -51.32 14.44 9.72
CA LEU A 808 -51.99 14.49 8.42
C LEU A 808 -52.16 13.11 7.73
N SER A 809 -51.31 12.12 8.05
CA SER A 809 -51.29 10.84 7.33
C SER A 809 -50.95 9.61 8.21
N GLY A 810 -51.45 8.43 7.82
CA GLY A 810 -51.16 7.14 8.46
C GLY A 810 -52.02 6.83 9.69
N ARG A 811 -51.59 5.82 10.49
CA ARG A 811 -52.35 5.30 11.66
C ARG A 811 -52.59 6.31 12.81
N ARG A 812 -51.96 7.49 12.76
CA ARG A 812 -52.05 8.56 13.77
C ARG A 812 -52.67 9.85 13.21
N ALA A 813 -53.30 9.80 12.04
CA ALA A 813 -53.96 10.94 11.43
C ALA A 813 -55.07 11.49 12.35
N ASP A 814 -55.00 12.78 12.67
CA ASP A 814 -55.92 13.51 13.53
C ASP A 814 -56.00 14.98 13.04
N PRO A 815 -57.06 15.33 12.29
CA PRO A 815 -57.22 16.68 11.71
C PRO A 815 -57.27 17.79 12.77
N ALA A 816 -57.79 17.50 13.97
CA ALA A 816 -57.87 18.49 15.05
C ALA A 816 -56.48 18.82 15.60
N ARG A 817 -55.64 17.80 15.80
CA ARG A 817 -54.23 17.99 16.21
C ARG A 817 -53.36 18.58 15.12
N ALA A 818 -53.64 18.27 13.85
CA ALA A 818 -52.96 18.90 12.72
C ALA A 818 -53.23 20.41 12.68
N ALA A 819 -54.49 20.83 12.89
CA ALA A 819 -54.86 22.23 12.96
C ALA A 819 -54.26 22.97 14.17
N GLU A 820 -54.07 22.28 15.31
CA GLU A 820 -53.42 22.84 16.49
C GLU A 820 -51.90 22.99 16.32
N ALA A 821 -51.24 22.05 15.63
CA ALA A 821 -49.80 22.06 15.40
C ALA A 821 -49.36 23.01 14.26
N ALA A 822 -50.21 23.24 13.26
CA ALA A 822 -49.86 24.01 12.06
C ALA A 822 -49.37 25.46 12.33
N PRO A 823 -49.96 26.24 13.25
CA PRO A 823 -49.45 27.57 13.60
C PRO A 823 -48.05 27.55 14.23
N GLY A 824 -47.71 26.47 14.95
CA GLY A 824 -46.39 26.28 15.58
C GLY A 824 -45.27 26.21 14.55
N VAL A 825 -45.51 25.53 13.42
CA VAL A 825 -44.56 25.43 12.30
C VAL A 825 -44.25 26.81 11.72
N LEU A 826 -45.27 27.62 11.45
CA LEU A 826 -45.09 28.96 10.87
C LEU A 826 -44.41 29.91 11.86
N THR A 827 -44.75 29.81 13.15
CA THR A 827 -44.13 30.61 14.22
C THR A 827 -42.63 30.29 14.34
N GLN A 828 -42.27 29.01 14.31
CA GLN A 828 -40.89 28.57 14.34
C GLN A 828 -40.12 29.03 13.10
N LEU A 829 -40.71 28.90 11.91
CA LEU A 829 -40.10 29.35 10.66
C LEU A 829 -39.87 30.87 10.64
N ASP A 830 -40.84 31.67 11.07
CA ASP A 830 -40.70 33.13 11.13
C ASP A 830 -39.65 33.57 12.15
N ALA A 831 -39.58 32.89 13.32
CA ALA A 831 -38.51 33.10 14.28
C ALA A 831 -37.13 32.78 13.68
N ASP A 832 -37.05 31.66 12.96
CA ASP A 832 -35.85 31.18 12.27
C ASP A 832 -35.35 32.13 11.17
N ILE A 833 -36.27 32.73 10.41
CA ILE A 833 -35.94 33.75 9.40
C ILE A 833 -35.47 35.04 10.07
N ALA A 834 -36.18 35.51 11.10
CA ALA A 834 -35.93 36.79 11.73
C ALA A 834 -34.51 36.89 12.32
N TRP A 835 -34.08 35.87 13.07
CA TRP A 835 -32.77 35.89 13.69
C TRP A 835 -31.63 35.77 12.67
N ARG A 836 -31.80 34.93 11.63
CA ARG A 836 -30.80 34.74 10.57
C ARG A 836 -30.62 36.00 9.74
N GLN A 837 -31.71 36.65 9.33
CA GLN A 837 -31.64 37.92 8.60
C GLN A 837 -31.01 39.04 9.45
N ALA A 838 -31.32 39.09 10.75
CA ALA A 838 -30.68 40.04 11.66
C ALA A 838 -29.18 39.77 11.84
N ALA A 839 -28.75 38.50 11.85
CA ALA A 839 -27.34 38.13 11.87
C ALA A 839 -26.58 38.53 10.58
N VAL A 840 -27.25 38.52 9.42
CA VAL A 840 -26.70 39.05 8.16
C VAL A 840 -26.59 40.57 8.21
N GLN A 841 -27.66 41.27 8.63
CA GLN A 841 -27.72 42.74 8.65
C GLN A 841 -26.74 43.39 9.65
N SER A 842 -26.51 42.74 10.78
CA SER A 842 -25.54 43.19 11.80
C SER A 842 -24.08 43.01 11.36
N GLY A 843 -23.82 42.32 10.24
CA GLY A 843 -22.48 41.97 9.77
C GLY A 843 -21.80 40.86 10.58
N LEU A 844 -22.51 40.24 11.53
CA LEU A 844 -22.00 39.13 12.34
C LEU A 844 -21.61 37.93 11.46
N LEU A 845 -22.44 37.58 10.48
CA LEU A 845 -22.15 36.49 9.54
C LEU A 845 -20.81 36.68 8.82
N THR A 846 -20.54 37.88 8.29
CA THR A 846 -19.31 38.17 7.56
C THR A 846 -18.08 38.03 8.46
N ARG A 847 -18.17 38.46 9.72
CA ARG A 847 -17.07 38.33 10.68
C ARG A 847 -16.83 36.87 11.07
N LEU A 848 -17.89 36.10 11.31
CA LEU A 848 -17.81 34.66 11.59
C LEU A 848 -17.20 33.90 10.41
N GLN A 849 -17.62 34.19 9.18
CA GLN A 849 -17.06 33.60 7.95
C GLN A 849 -15.59 33.97 7.76
N THR A 850 -15.20 35.20 8.08
CA THR A 850 -13.79 35.62 8.00
C THR A 850 -12.93 34.87 9.02
N LEU A 851 -13.42 34.74 10.25
CA LEU A 851 -12.73 33.99 11.31
C LEU A 851 -12.64 32.48 10.97
N GLU A 852 -13.72 31.89 10.47
CA GLU A 852 -13.74 30.51 9.98
C GLU A 852 -12.72 30.31 8.86
N LEU A 853 -12.72 31.17 7.84
CA LEU A 853 -11.83 31.04 6.67
C LEU A 853 -10.35 31.13 7.06
N GLU A 854 -10.00 32.03 7.98
CA GLU A 854 -8.62 32.24 8.43
C GLU A 854 -8.12 31.08 9.30
N THR A 855 -9.00 30.51 10.15
CA THR A 855 -8.65 29.38 11.04
C THR A 855 -8.79 28.01 10.39
N ARG A 856 -9.46 27.92 9.23
CA ARG A 856 -9.78 26.67 8.52
C ARG A 856 -8.60 25.76 8.24
N GLN A 857 -7.45 26.33 7.87
CA GLN A 857 -6.24 25.58 7.50
C GLN A 857 -5.25 25.42 8.66
N THR A 858 -5.57 25.97 9.83
CA THR A 858 -4.76 25.88 11.05
C THR A 858 -5.55 25.19 12.15
N LEU A 859 -6.20 25.93 13.04
CA LEU A 859 -6.94 25.38 14.19
C LEU A 859 -8.14 24.51 13.76
N GLY A 860 -8.74 24.80 12.60
CA GLY A 860 -9.84 24.03 12.01
C GLY A 860 -9.41 22.90 11.08
N LEU A 861 -8.12 22.63 10.93
CA LEU A 861 -7.60 21.70 9.93
C LEU A 861 -8.12 20.27 10.12
N ARG A 862 -8.22 19.83 11.38
CA ARG A 862 -8.66 18.47 11.75
C ARG A 862 -10.12 18.19 11.40
N GLU A 863 -10.92 19.25 11.26
CA GLU A 863 -12.34 19.20 10.88
C GLU A 863 -12.56 19.24 9.36
N GLN A 864 -11.50 19.36 8.56
CA GLN A 864 -11.62 19.33 7.10
C GLN A 864 -11.80 17.90 6.60
N GLU A 865 -12.50 17.73 5.48
CA GLU A 865 -12.64 16.42 4.85
C GLU A 865 -11.31 15.90 4.30
N ARG A 866 -10.44 16.80 3.82
CA ARG A 866 -9.14 16.49 3.20
C ARG A 866 -8.11 17.56 3.51
N LEU A 867 -6.84 17.17 3.51
CA LEU A 867 -5.73 18.11 3.62
C LEU A 867 -5.69 19.04 2.39
N PRO A 868 -5.52 20.36 2.58
CA PRO A 868 -5.21 21.26 1.47
C PRO A 868 -3.95 20.80 0.73
N ARG A 869 -3.92 20.92 -0.60
CA ARG A 869 -2.79 20.48 -1.43
C ARG A 869 -1.38 20.88 -0.92
N PRO A 870 -1.10 22.13 -0.51
CA PRO A 870 0.22 22.49 -0.01
C PRO A 870 0.58 21.73 1.27
N LEU A 871 -0.39 21.53 2.16
CA LEU A 871 -0.20 20.81 3.41
C LEU A 871 -0.05 19.31 3.19
N ALA A 872 -0.86 18.74 2.30
CA ALA A 872 -0.77 17.33 1.89
C ALA A 872 0.63 16.99 1.36
N LEU A 873 1.27 17.88 0.59
CA LEU A 873 2.64 17.68 0.09
C LEU A 873 3.69 17.70 1.20
N ARG A 874 3.52 18.56 2.21
CA ARG A 874 4.40 18.60 3.39
C ARG A 874 4.23 17.35 4.26
N VAL A 875 3.00 16.97 4.56
CA VAL A 875 2.68 15.74 5.31
C VAL A 875 3.21 14.52 4.56
N ALA A 876 3.07 14.45 3.23
CA ALA A 876 3.65 13.37 2.43
C ALA A 876 5.17 13.29 2.55
N SER A 877 5.87 14.43 2.63
CA SER A 877 7.31 14.47 2.86
C SER A 877 7.67 13.97 4.26
N CYS A 878 6.93 14.40 5.28
CA CYS A 878 7.13 13.97 6.66
C CYS A 878 6.94 12.45 6.83
N LEU A 879 5.87 11.89 6.26
CA LEU A 879 5.60 10.44 6.29
C LEU A 879 6.60 9.59 5.48
N ALA A 880 7.40 10.21 4.61
CA ALA A 880 8.35 9.48 3.78
C ALA A 880 9.58 9.00 4.57
N HIS A 881 9.80 9.55 5.77
CA HIS A 881 10.91 9.21 6.66
C HIS A 881 10.48 8.21 7.73
N HIS A 882 11.38 7.29 8.09
CA HIS A 882 11.17 6.42 9.23
C HIS A 882 11.45 7.18 10.53
N ARG A 883 10.69 6.85 11.58
CA ARG A 883 10.80 7.49 12.90
C ARG A 883 10.94 6.44 13.99
N ASP A 884 11.91 6.64 14.88
CA ASP A 884 12.07 5.85 16.10
C ASP A 884 10.89 6.10 17.05
N VAL A 885 10.15 5.04 17.36
CA VAL A 885 9.02 5.05 18.30
C VAL A 885 9.27 4.10 19.49
N SER A 886 10.53 3.70 19.70
CA SER A 886 10.92 2.75 20.74
C SER A 886 10.58 3.22 22.15
N LEU A 887 10.58 4.52 22.43
CA LEU A 887 10.26 5.07 23.75
C LEU A 887 8.78 4.89 24.16
N SER A 888 7.91 4.51 23.22
CA SER A 888 6.50 4.18 23.48
C SER A 888 6.28 2.70 23.82
N PHE A 889 7.31 1.88 23.68
CA PHE A 889 7.38 0.46 24.03
C PHE A 889 8.34 0.30 25.21
#